data_AF-A0A661KEQ2-F1
#
_entry.id   AF-A0A661KEQ2-F1
#
_cell.length_a   1.000
_cell.length_b   1.000
_cell.length_c   1.000
_cell.angle_alpha   90.00
_cell.angle_beta   90.00
_cell.angle_gamma   90.00
#
_symmetry.space_group_name_H-M   'P 1'
#
loop_
_entity.id
_entity.type
_entity.pdbx_description
1 polymer ?
#
loop_
_entity_poly.entity_id
_entity_poly.type
_entity_poly.pdbx_seq_one_letter_code
_entity_poly.pdbx_strand_id
1 'polypeptide(L)'
;MKIMKHPLFKDFCYLIAFLFFFETILPTAFGLPLPQIKWKFGPAEAYAQGPEWLSSTVDADYDDRFIQEKLAEIGTGIDAAFGFVRDEISYEAYVGSLRGARGTMWSRAGNSLDQASLLIALLRSQGIACRYAHGTLSDDDAKILISSMFDPEVMANAVGYIPERYSRADPVNDPELLSQVKDHWWVELEDGTQLDPTFSDGAPRTSIEETFFEVPDNLRHKVTIRLKAEFHNMLSQYTYKTPLDVIFTTAEVYGRPLTLGHFVSTYQPPSLIGGFKTYTYSPYLIVEDNDNDPSNNHIIQGKSYQEFFSSLIPMANSTLTKLTLEMEVDDPGKEPEVRSRDLLDRVGYAARHGTAKPKPVDTQKPAITEFEQTTLFITPGLISWGGVEPLQEALRNLSEQANVLASKVDAVMEKDPAQWTAEDKNIVKERTNISCSIERLGCSITGALFLSDSDYYTGVMSKRQLALAYYDSPRLTLVMTRVKFTENADEATLSLALDLRRNSIHVIPYPGQNAKMPFLFNMRKGMLDSRIEFMLVKKLLSSTTEVRRMAPSAMTVFEAARNQGIPIKVLAGPKDIPTRLESLEISPEAKARIAEALRSYHTVNVPSRMVDVDGVLSTGWYEVDGKTGELVSVTEDGGHQELLEMALVTSILFVGLPMTLCIFWGKIASFFGQDDTLSNYKPTPDMGGYPLVDLSSIEDLPPDVRAWQIDESTYTVEIEDTYITFSTHLLPEYIQVTGSSGSIIDYSGHDIEVITLFGSRQTEDSGEILTGPGMTLETVPDRAFAVKIGESQLPASFRVRIGNTGSATDFDLTGRAPSGWRLLIARNNNPIPADKTGEVSVFLQPQESTTLPPPGTTISFSVTARRQDNPSSTL
;
A
#
# COMPACT_ATOMS: atom_id res chain seq x y z
N MET A 1 -47.56 13.70 43.58
CA MET A 1 -48.87 13.49 42.89
C MET A 1 -49.65 14.79 42.58
N LYS A 2 -49.05 16.00 42.62
CA LYS A 2 -49.70 17.27 42.22
C LYS A 2 -49.16 17.92 40.92
N ILE A 3 -48.08 17.38 40.35
CA ILE A 3 -47.46 17.91 39.11
C ILE A 3 -48.14 17.36 37.84
N MET A 4 -48.80 16.19 37.91
CA MET A 4 -49.41 15.51 36.76
C MET A 4 -50.76 16.11 36.28
N LYS A 5 -51.30 17.14 36.93
CA LYS A 5 -52.61 17.73 36.57
C LYS A 5 -52.53 19.14 35.97
N HIS A 6 -51.31 19.65 35.71
CA HIS A 6 -51.13 20.97 35.12
C HIS A 6 -51.23 20.88 33.58
N PRO A 7 -51.96 21.78 32.89
CA PRO A 7 -52.09 21.76 31.42
C PRO A 7 -50.74 21.72 30.70
N LEU A 8 -49.78 22.50 31.22
CA LEU A 8 -48.40 22.54 30.72
C LEU A 8 -47.63 21.22 30.85
N PHE A 9 -47.99 20.32 31.77
CA PHE A 9 -47.34 19.00 31.88
C PHE A 9 -47.80 18.07 30.76
N LYS A 10 -49.07 18.17 30.35
CA LYS A 10 -49.58 17.44 29.19
C LYS A 10 -48.94 17.96 27.90
N ASP A 11 -48.79 19.27 27.77
CA ASP A 11 -48.11 19.90 26.62
C ASP A 11 -46.60 19.62 26.61
N PHE A 12 -45.95 19.55 27.77
CA PHE A 12 -44.55 19.13 27.90
C PHE A 12 -44.35 17.64 27.58
N CYS A 13 -45.27 16.76 28.00
CA CYS A 13 -45.27 15.36 27.59
C CYS A 13 -45.61 15.18 26.11
N TYR A 14 -46.47 16.02 25.51
CA TYR A 14 -46.68 16.03 24.06
C TYR A 14 -45.47 16.58 23.32
N LEU A 15 -44.75 17.58 23.84
CA LEU A 15 -43.52 18.08 23.25
C LEU A 15 -42.39 17.04 23.31
N ILE A 16 -42.24 16.34 24.44
CA ILE A 16 -41.29 15.23 24.57
C ILE A 16 -41.73 14.05 23.68
N ALA A 17 -43.00 13.68 23.67
CA ALA A 17 -43.52 12.63 22.78
C ALA A 17 -43.41 13.03 21.30
N PHE A 18 -43.55 14.30 20.94
CA PHE A 18 -43.38 14.85 19.59
C PHE A 18 -41.90 14.89 19.18
N LEU A 19 -40.99 15.17 20.12
CA LEU A 19 -39.54 15.08 19.92
C LEU A 19 -39.07 13.61 19.76
N PHE A 20 -39.66 12.66 20.51
CA PHE A 20 -39.42 11.23 20.33
C PHE A 20 -40.12 10.64 19.10
N PHE A 21 -41.27 11.19 18.65
CA PHE A 21 -41.98 10.72 17.45
C PHE A 21 -41.17 10.98 16.16
N PHE A 22 -40.34 12.02 16.16
CA PHE A 22 -39.44 12.36 15.03
C PHE A 22 -38.12 11.59 15.02
N GLU A 23 -37.74 10.89 16.10
CA GLU A 23 -36.66 9.88 16.02
C GLU A 23 -37.08 8.64 15.22
N THR A 24 -38.39 8.41 15.04
CA THR A 24 -38.96 7.20 14.41
C THR A 24 -39.56 7.40 13.01
N ILE A 25 -39.63 8.62 12.48
CA ILE A 25 -40.13 8.87 11.12
C ILE A 25 -38.94 9.27 10.24
N LEU A 26 -38.43 8.28 9.50
CA LEU A 26 -37.65 8.51 8.27
C LEU A 26 -38.44 9.47 7.37
N PRO A 27 -37.88 10.62 6.95
CA PRO A 27 -38.44 11.34 5.82
C PRO A 27 -38.18 10.51 4.56
N THR A 28 -39.11 9.63 4.22
CA THR A 28 -39.24 9.13 2.85
C THR A 28 -39.67 10.30 1.97
N ALA A 29 -38.70 11.03 1.44
CA ALA A 29 -38.94 12.04 0.42
C ALA A 29 -37.71 12.13 -0.49
N PHE A 30 -37.73 11.35 -1.57
CA PHE A 30 -37.43 11.71 -2.95
C PHE A 30 -37.27 10.38 -3.71
N GLY A 31 -38.30 10.01 -4.48
CA GLY A 31 -38.41 8.72 -5.15
C GLY A 31 -37.17 8.37 -5.98
N LEU A 32 -36.40 7.40 -5.49
CA LEU A 32 -35.51 6.60 -6.29
C LEU A 32 -36.37 5.52 -6.96
N PRO A 33 -36.28 5.30 -8.28
CA PRO A 33 -36.55 3.98 -8.80
C PRO A 33 -35.46 3.06 -8.23
N LEU A 34 -35.87 2.16 -7.34
CA LEU A 34 -35.02 1.07 -6.87
C LEU A 34 -34.88 0.08 -8.03
N PRO A 35 -33.71 -0.12 -8.65
CA PRO A 35 -33.45 -1.40 -9.28
C PRO A 35 -33.40 -2.42 -8.13
N GLN A 36 -34.46 -3.20 -7.96
CA GLN A 36 -34.34 -4.47 -7.24
C GLN A 36 -33.57 -5.43 -8.13
N ILE A 37 -32.25 -5.29 -8.12
CA ILE A 37 -31.36 -6.35 -8.57
C ILE A 37 -30.86 -7.02 -7.28
N LYS A 38 -31.43 -8.19 -6.99
CA LYS A 38 -30.90 -9.07 -5.95
C LYS A 38 -29.68 -9.79 -6.52
N TRP A 39 -28.50 -9.39 -6.06
CA TRP A 39 -27.36 -10.30 -5.94
C TRP A 39 -26.96 -10.34 -4.47
N LYS A 40 -26.71 -11.54 -3.97
CA LYS A 40 -26.49 -11.85 -2.55
C LYS A 40 -25.02 -11.57 -2.21
N PHE A 41 -24.74 -10.43 -1.58
CA PHE A 41 -23.53 -10.24 -0.80
C PHE A 41 -23.96 -10.07 0.66
N GLY A 42 -23.46 -10.95 1.53
CA GLY A 42 -23.87 -11.14 2.92
C GLY A 42 -23.33 -12.50 3.42
N PRO A 43 -23.11 -12.66 4.74
CA PRO A 43 -22.22 -13.68 5.31
C PRO A 43 -22.59 -15.06 4.78
N ALA A 44 -21.57 -15.90 4.55
CA ALA A 44 -21.66 -17.25 4.01
C ALA A 44 -22.89 -18.04 4.49
N GLU A 45 -24.04 -17.85 3.83
CA GLU A 45 -25.29 -18.54 4.10
C GLU A 45 -25.85 -19.10 2.79
N ALA A 46 -25.46 -20.37 2.60
CA ALA A 46 -26.13 -21.41 1.83
C ALA A 46 -26.71 -20.95 0.48
N TYR A 47 -25.92 -21.14 -0.58
CA TYR A 47 -26.45 -21.24 -1.93
C TYR A 47 -27.01 -22.66 -2.18
N ALA A 48 -28.21 -22.69 -2.74
CA ALA A 48 -29.02 -23.88 -2.90
C ALA A 48 -28.56 -24.73 -4.09
N GLN A 49 -28.23 -25.98 -3.78
CA GLN A 49 -28.07 -27.20 -4.58
C GLN A 49 -28.47 -27.15 -6.08
N GLY A 50 -27.47 -26.90 -6.94
CA GLY A 50 -27.24 -27.62 -8.19
C GLY A 50 -26.13 -28.67 -8.00
N PRO A 51 -25.58 -29.33 -9.05
CA PRO A 51 -24.41 -30.20 -8.87
C PRO A 51 -23.23 -29.35 -8.37
N GLU A 52 -22.88 -29.51 -7.09
CA GLU A 52 -21.93 -28.67 -6.33
C GLU A 52 -20.57 -28.51 -7.04
N TRP A 53 -20.19 -29.47 -7.88
CA TRP A 53 -18.97 -29.50 -8.69
C TRP A 53 -18.76 -28.36 -9.69
N LEU A 54 -19.83 -27.66 -10.10
CA LEU A 54 -19.77 -26.55 -11.05
C LEU A 54 -20.13 -25.19 -10.43
N SER A 55 -20.33 -25.12 -9.11
CA SER A 55 -20.79 -23.86 -8.48
C SER A 55 -19.70 -22.80 -8.49
N SER A 56 -20.06 -21.54 -8.79
CA SER A 56 -19.15 -20.41 -8.59
C SER A 56 -18.99 -20.16 -7.10
N THR A 57 -17.80 -19.72 -6.69
CA THR A 57 -17.48 -19.42 -5.28
C THR A 57 -16.73 -18.10 -5.19
N VAL A 58 -16.61 -17.52 -3.99
CA VAL A 58 -15.94 -16.23 -3.81
C VAL A 58 -14.47 -16.28 -4.28
N ASP A 59 -13.74 -17.33 -3.92
CA ASP A 59 -12.32 -17.45 -4.24
C ASP A 59 -12.09 -17.98 -5.66
N ALA A 60 -13.04 -18.74 -6.21
CA ALA A 60 -13.02 -19.24 -7.59
C ALA A 60 -14.24 -18.75 -8.38
N ASP A 61 -14.36 -17.43 -8.53
CA ASP A 61 -15.45 -16.81 -9.29
C ASP A 61 -15.21 -17.00 -10.79
N TYR A 62 -15.91 -17.97 -11.38
CA TYR A 62 -15.77 -18.23 -12.81
C TYR A 62 -16.52 -17.19 -13.66
N ASP A 63 -17.48 -16.44 -13.11
CA ASP A 63 -18.22 -15.39 -13.83
C ASP A 63 -17.42 -14.08 -13.94
N ASP A 64 -16.26 -14.02 -13.27
CA ASP A 64 -15.36 -12.87 -13.31
C ASP A 64 -14.88 -12.58 -14.73
N ARG A 65 -15.06 -11.33 -15.18
CA ARG A 65 -14.68 -10.87 -16.52
C ARG A 65 -13.23 -11.22 -16.86
N PHE A 66 -12.30 -11.00 -15.93
CA PHE A 66 -10.87 -11.22 -16.18
C PHE A 66 -10.53 -12.70 -16.32
N ILE A 67 -11.25 -13.59 -15.61
CA ILE A 67 -11.12 -15.04 -15.76
C ILE A 67 -11.63 -15.49 -17.13
N GLN A 68 -12.77 -14.94 -17.58
CA GLN A 68 -13.33 -15.22 -18.89
C GLN A 68 -12.41 -14.72 -20.02
N GLU A 69 -11.84 -13.52 -19.88
CA GLU A 69 -10.85 -12.98 -20.82
C GLU A 69 -9.60 -13.85 -20.88
N LYS A 70 -9.07 -14.29 -19.74
CA LYS A 70 -7.89 -15.17 -19.70
C LYS A 70 -8.16 -16.53 -20.32
N LEU A 71 -9.33 -17.13 -20.07
CA LEU A 71 -9.73 -18.38 -20.73
C LEU A 71 -9.78 -18.22 -22.26
N ALA A 72 -10.29 -17.08 -22.75
CA ALA A 72 -10.31 -16.79 -24.18
C ALA A 72 -8.89 -16.62 -24.78
N GLU A 73 -7.93 -16.12 -23.99
CA GLU A 73 -6.53 -15.95 -24.38
C GLU A 73 -5.77 -17.29 -24.45
N ILE A 74 -5.86 -18.13 -23.42
CA ILE A 74 -5.09 -19.38 -23.32
C ILE A 74 -5.75 -20.55 -24.08
N GLY A 75 -7.06 -20.45 -24.37
CA GLY A 75 -7.86 -21.49 -25.00
C GLY A 75 -8.59 -22.41 -24.00
N THR A 76 -9.46 -23.26 -24.53
CA THR A 76 -10.25 -24.22 -23.73
C THR A 76 -9.55 -25.57 -23.59
N GLY A 77 -9.91 -26.32 -22.55
CA GLY A 77 -9.36 -27.64 -22.22
C GLY A 77 -8.60 -27.65 -20.89
N ILE A 78 -8.48 -28.86 -20.31
CA ILE A 78 -7.76 -29.09 -19.05
C ILE A 78 -6.29 -28.71 -19.22
N ASP A 79 -5.64 -29.17 -20.30
CA ASP A 79 -4.20 -28.94 -20.52
C ASP A 79 -3.84 -27.45 -20.65
N ALA A 80 -4.70 -26.64 -21.27
CA ALA A 80 -4.48 -25.21 -21.44
C ALA A 80 -4.58 -24.46 -20.09
N ALA A 81 -5.66 -24.72 -19.34
CA ALA A 81 -5.85 -24.12 -18.02
C ALA A 81 -4.77 -24.58 -17.02
N PHE A 82 -4.48 -25.88 -16.99
CA PHE A 82 -3.47 -26.45 -16.11
C PHE A 82 -2.07 -25.98 -16.46
N GLY A 83 -1.71 -25.97 -17.75
CA GLY A 83 -0.41 -25.48 -18.22
C GLY A 83 -0.21 -24.01 -17.88
N PHE A 84 -1.23 -23.16 -18.06
CA PHE A 84 -1.15 -21.75 -17.66
C PHE A 84 -0.88 -21.60 -16.15
N VAL A 85 -1.66 -22.26 -15.29
CA VAL A 85 -1.46 -22.11 -13.84
C VAL A 85 -0.11 -22.70 -13.40
N ARG A 86 0.31 -23.84 -13.94
CA ARG A 86 1.58 -24.49 -13.58
C ARG A 86 2.81 -23.72 -14.07
N ASP A 87 2.77 -23.21 -15.30
CA ASP A 87 3.95 -22.68 -15.97
C ASP A 87 4.08 -21.16 -15.87
N GLU A 88 2.98 -20.43 -15.61
CA GLU A 88 2.96 -18.96 -15.62
C GLU A 88 2.66 -18.31 -14.27
N ILE A 89 2.26 -19.09 -13.25
CA ILE A 89 1.96 -18.60 -11.90
C ILE A 89 3.03 -19.10 -10.93
N SER A 90 3.72 -18.16 -10.29
CA SER A 90 4.75 -18.48 -9.30
C SER A 90 4.15 -18.87 -7.94
N TYR A 91 4.90 -19.65 -7.16
CA TYR A 91 4.52 -19.98 -5.79
C TYR A 91 4.99 -18.90 -4.81
N GLU A 92 4.14 -18.52 -3.87
CA GLU A 92 4.48 -17.68 -2.73
C GLU A 92 3.87 -18.28 -1.46
N ALA A 93 4.65 -18.34 -0.39
CA ALA A 93 4.22 -18.98 0.86
C ALA A 93 3.44 -17.99 1.75
N TYR A 94 2.17 -18.27 1.95
CA TYR A 94 1.31 -17.62 2.94
C TYR A 94 0.12 -18.54 3.26
N VAL A 95 -0.57 -18.27 4.37
CA VAL A 95 -1.65 -19.12 4.90
C VAL A 95 -3.01 -18.66 4.37
N GLY A 96 -3.87 -19.59 3.96
CA GLY A 96 -5.27 -19.28 3.59
C GLY A 96 -5.45 -18.71 2.18
N SER A 97 -6.71 -18.41 1.82
CA SER A 97 -7.04 -17.76 0.55
C SER A 97 -7.05 -16.26 0.72
N LEU A 98 -6.07 -15.63 0.08
CA LEU A 98 -5.77 -14.20 0.19
C LEU A 98 -6.14 -13.48 -1.11
N ARG A 99 -5.81 -14.09 -2.25
CA ARG A 99 -5.94 -13.46 -3.57
C ARG A 99 -7.12 -14.00 -4.38
N GLY A 100 -7.54 -15.24 -4.12
CA GLY A 100 -8.49 -15.95 -4.97
C GLY A 100 -8.01 -16.04 -6.43
N ALA A 101 -8.89 -16.43 -7.33
CA ALA A 101 -8.58 -16.65 -8.74
C ALA A 101 -8.07 -15.38 -9.43
N ARG A 102 -8.84 -14.29 -9.35
CA ARG A 102 -8.50 -13.01 -9.99
C ARG A 102 -7.15 -12.48 -9.50
N GLY A 103 -6.96 -12.41 -8.18
CA GLY A 103 -5.76 -11.83 -7.60
C GLY A 103 -4.50 -12.65 -7.88
N THR A 104 -4.62 -13.97 -7.91
CA THR A 104 -3.52 -14.88 -8.29
C THR A 104 -3.08 -14.65 -9.72
N MET A 105 -4.04 -14.52 -10.63
CA MET A 105 -3.77 -14.22 -12.03
C MET A 105 -3.14 -12.84 -12.21
N TRP A 106 -3.65 -11.81 -11.54
CA TRP A 106 -3.11 -10.44 -11.63
C TRP A 106 -1.71 -10.34 -11.04
N SER A 107 -1.44 -11.03 -9.94
CA SER A 107 -0.12 -11.05 -9.31
C SER A 107 0.87 -11.97 -10.01
N ARG A 108 0.41 -12.84 -10.93
CA ARG A 108 1.17 -13.97 -11.48
C ARG A 108 1.81 -14.85 -10.42
N ALA A 109 1.22 -14.89 -9.23
CA ALA A 109 1.72 -15.64 -8.09
C ALA A 109 0.62 -15.89 -7.07
N GLY A 110 0.75 -16.99 -6.32
CA GLY A 110 -0.08 -17.30 -5.16
C GLY A 110 0.38 -18.57 -4.45
N ASN A 111 -0.15 -18.82 -3.25
CA ASN A 111 0.03 -20.09 -2.56
C ASN A 111 -0.76 -21.21 -3.26
N SER A 112 -0.64 -22.44 -2.78
CA SER A 112 -1.28 -23.61 -3.41
C SER A 112 -2.82 -23.49 -3.44
N LEU A 113 -3.43 -22.88 -2.41
CA LEU A 113 -4.89 -22.69 -2.33
C LEU A 113 -5.40 -21.66 -3.35
N ASP A 114 -4.68 -20.56 -3.50
CA ASP A 114 -5.00 -19.50 -4.45
C ASP A 114 -4.72 -19.95 -5.90
N GLN A 115 -3.66 -20.74 -6.15
CA GLN A 115 -3.43 -21.41 -7.43
C GLN A 115 -4.55 -22.42 -7.76
N ALA A 116 -4.97 -23.24 -6.79
CA ALA A 116 -6.10 -24.15 -6.97
C ALA A 116 -7.40 -23.39 -7.25
N SER A 117 -7.63 -22.24 -6.60
CA SER A 117 -8.80 -21.39 -6.85
C SER A 117 -8.81 -20.83 -8.28
N LEU A 118 -7.66 -20.37 -8.78
CA LEU A 118 -7.52 -19.94 -10.18
C LEU A 118 -7.79 -21.08 -11.16
N LEU A 119 -7.21 -22.26 -10.93
CA LEU A 119 -7.43 -23.42 -11.78
C LEU A 119 -8.90 -23.86 -11.78
N ILE A 120 -9.55 -23.90 -10.61
CA ILE A 120 -10.97 -24.22 -10.49
C ILE A 120 -11.83 -23.21 -11.25
N ALA A 121 -11.57 -21.91 -11.15
CA ALA A 121 -12.31 -20.88 -11.89
C ALA A 121 -12.18 -21.05 -13.41
N LEU A 122 -10.98 -21.35 -13.91
CA LEU A 122 -10.72 -21.62 -15.34
C LEU A 122 -11.32 -22.93 -15.84
N LEU A 123 -11.47 -23.95 -14.98
CA LEU A 123 -12.09 -25.23 -15.35
C LEU A 123 -13.63 -25.14 -15.31
N ARG A 124 -14.20 -24.56 -14.25
CA ARG A 124 -15.66 -24.44 -14.09
C ARG A 124 -16.27 -23.48 -15.11
N SER A 125 -15.57 -22.42 -15.53
CA SER A 125 -16.02 -21.49 -16.60
C SER A 125 -16.29 -22.17 -17.94
N GLN A 126 -15.68 -23.33 -18.20
CA GLN A 126 -15.88 -24.15 -19.40
C GLN A 126 -16.67 -25.44 -19.13
N GLY A 127 -17.31 -25.54 -17.97
CA GLY A 127 -18.18 -26.67 -17.60
C GLY A 127 -17.44 -27.93 -17.15
N ILE A 128 -16.17 -27.82 -16.77
CA ILE A 128 -15.40 -28.95 -16.21
C ILE A 128 -15.60 -28.98 -14.69
N ALA A 129 -16.21 -30.06 -14.21
CA ALA A 129 -16.55 -30.31 -12.82
C ALA A 129 -15.29 -30.63 -11.99
N CYS A 130 -15.02 -29.83 -10.96
CA CYS A 130 -13.84 -29.99 -10.10
C CYS A 130 -14.07 -29.45 -8.67
N ARG A 131 -13.18 -29.78 -7.74
CA ARG A 131 -13.21 -29.36 -6.34
C ARG A 131 -11.79 -29.25 -5.76
N TYR A 132 -11.67 -28.65 -4.58
CA TYR A 132 -10.40 -28.58 -3.84
C TYR A 132 -10.08 -29.92 -3.19
N ALA A 133 -8.82 -30.31 -3.26
CA ALA A 133 -8.21 -31.37 -2.48
C ALA A 133 -7.13 -30.77 -1.56
N HIS A 134 -7.02 -31.33 -0.35
CA HIS A 134 -6.13 -30.82 0.70
C HIS A 134 -5.37 -31.96 1.38
N GLY A 135 -4.13 -31.68 1.79
CA GLY A 135 -3.30 -32.60 2.56
C GLY A 135 -1.99 -31.96 3.01
N THR A 136 -1.17 -32.73 3.73
CA THR A 136 0.08 -32.24 4.32
C THR A 136 1.30 -32.70 3.54
N LEU A 137 2.21 -31.78 3.18
CA LEU A 137 3.50 -32.14 2.55
C LEU A 137 4.51 -32.71 3.54
N SER A 138 5.47 -33.47 3.01
CA SER A 138 6.70 -33.79 3.74
C SER A 138 7.62 -32.58 3.86
N ASP A 139 8.56 -32.60 4.81
CA ASP A 139 9.57 -31.52 4.91
C ASP A 139 10.43 -31.42 3.65
N ASP A 140 10.70 -32.55 2.98
CA ASP A 140 11.51 -32.57 1.77
C ASP A 140 10.77 -31.91 0.59
N ASP A 141 9.46 -32.17 0.44
CA ASP A 141 8.64 -31.53 -0.60
C ASP A 141 8.42 -30.04 -0.31
N ALA A 142 8.23 -29.67 0.97
CA ALA A 142 8.11 -28.27 1.36
C ALA A 142 9.39 -27.48 1.04
N LYS A 143 10.58 -28.08 1.27
CA LYS A 143 11.86 -27.48 0.90
C LYS A 143 12.01 -27.26 -0.59
N ILE A 144 11.46 -28.15 -1.43
CA ILE A 144 11.45 -27.97 -2.89
C ILE A 144 10.63 -26.72 -3.26
N LEU A 145 9.44 -26.55 -2.67
CA LEU A 145 8.60 -25.38 -2.93
C LEU A 145 9.23 -24.08 -2.43
N ILE A 146 9.79 -24.08 -1.21
CA ILE A 146 10.51 -22.90 -0.70
C ILE A 146 11.66 -22.52 -1.64
N SER A 147 12.42 -23.51 -2.11
CA SER A 147 13.52 -23.27 -3.04
C SER A 147 13.04 -22.69 -4.38
N SER A 148 11.85 -23.10 -4.86
CA SER A 148 11.26 -22.61 -6.11
C SER A 148 10.87 -21.13 -6.08
N MET A 149 10.73 -20.54 -4.89
CA MET A 149 10.41 -19.12 -4.72
C MET A 149 11.59 -18.20 -5.07
N PHE A 150 12.81 -18.74 -5.17
CA PHE A 150 14.02 -17.96 -5.42
C PHE A 150 14.56 -18.19 -6.83
N ASP A 151 14.80 -17.10 -7.56
CA ASP A 151 15.43 -17.16 -8.88
C ASP A 151 16.93 -17.55 -8.76
N PRO A 152 17.33 -18.74 -9.24
CA PRO A 152 18.71 -19.21 -9.12
C PRO A 152 19.68 -18.41 -9.99
N GLU A 153 19.24 -17.82 -11.11
CA GLU A 153 20.09 -16.99 -11.97
C GLU A 153 20.41 -15.65 -11.30
N VAL A 154 19.42 -15.03 -10.65
CA VAL A 154 19.63 -13.81 -9.87
C VAL A 154 20.60 -14.08 -8.70
N MET A 155 20.44 -15.22 -8.01
CA MET A 155 21.34 -15.61 -6.92
C MET A 155 22.77 -15.92 -7.40
N ALA A 156 22.90 -16.60 -8.55
CA ALA A 156 24.19 -16.93 -9.15
C ALA A 156 25.01 -15.67 -9.46
N ASN A 157 24.35 -14.57 -9.84
CA ASN A 157 24.97 -13.30 -10.21
C ASN A 157 25.08 -12.29 -9.05
N ALA A 158 24.89 -12.74 -7.81
CA ALA A 158 24.95 -11.88 -6.64
C ALA A 158 26.38 -11.36 -6.38
N VAL A 159 26.52 -10.08 -6.05
CA VAL A 159 27.80 -9.43 -5.68
C VAL A 159 27.74 -8.84 -4.27
N GLY A 160 28.89 -8.51 -3.68
CA GLY A 160 28.99 -8.01 -2.30
C GLY A 160 29.60 -9.03 -1.36
N TYR A 161 29.56 -8.75 -0.06
CA TYR A 161 30.13 -9.64 0.97
C TYR A 161 29.30 -9.54 2.25
N ILE A 162 29.19 -10.65 2.98
CA ILE A 162 28.62 -10.66 4.33
C ILE A 162 29.67 -11.29 5.26
N PRO A 163 30.30 -10.49 6.14
CA PRO A 163 31.25 -11.00 7.11
C PRO A 163 30.63 -12.08 8.01
N GLU A 164 31.45 -13.05 8.41
CA GLU A 164 31.01 -14.23 9.19
C GLU A 164 30.33 -13.88 10.53
N ARG A 165 30.58 -12.68 11.07
CA ARG A 165 29.97 -12.20 12.32
C ARG A 165 28.49 -11.83 12.19
N TYR A 166 27.97 -11.71 10.97
CA TYR A 166 26.55 -11.46 10.73
C TYR A 166 25.84 -12.75 10.32
N SER A 167 24.64 -12.95 10.84
CA SER A 167 23.80 -14.09 10.48
C SER A 167 23.36 -14.01 9.02
N ARG A 168 23.50 -15.12 8.31
CA ARG A 168 22.97 -15.29 6.96
C ARG A 168 21.63 -16.03 7.02
N ALA A 169 20.71 -15.67 6.12
CA ALA A 169 19.41 -16.29 5.99
C ALA A 169 19.53 -17.69 5.38
N ASP A 170 18.70 -18.61 5.87
CA ASP A 170 18.54 -19.97 5.35
C ASP A 170 17.03 -20.29 5.27
N PRO A 171 16.31 -19.67 4.32
CA PRO A 171 14.85 -19.76 4.26
C PRO A 171 14.37 -21.19 4.00
N VAL A 172 15.16 -22.02 3.30
CA VAL A 172 14.82 -23.42 3.01
C VAL A 172 14.71 -24.26 4.30
N ASN A 173 15.41 -23.88 5.37
CA ASN A 173 15.32 -24.56 6.66
C ASN A 173 14.60 -23.73 7.73
N ASP A 174 13.91 -22.65 7.34
CA ASP A 174 13.14 -21.83 8.27
C ASP A 174 11.89 -22.59 8.79
N PRO A 175 11.75 -22.82 10.10
CA PRO A 175 10.65 -23.62 10.64
C PRO A 175 9.26 -22.99 10.43
N GLU A 176 9.17 -21.66 10.42
CA GLU A 176 7.91 -20.96 10.24
C GLU A 176 7.47 -21.10 8.78
N LEU A 177 8.38 -20.87 7.83
CA LEU A 177 8.12 -21.03 6.41
C LEU A 177 7.77 -22.49 6.05
N LEU A 178 8.50 -23.47 6.59
CA LEU A 178 8.18 -24.89 6.43
C LEU A 178 6.77 -25.21 6.94
N SER A 179 6.35 -24.62 8.06
CA SER A 179 5.00 -24.86 8.59
C SER A 179 3.90 -24.32 7.67
N GLN A 180 4.13 -23.16 7.04
CA GLN A 180 3.17 -22.53 6.12
C GLN A 180 3.05 -23.34 4.82
N VAL A 181 4.18 -23.77 4.24
CA VAL A 181 4.21 -24.49 2.96
C VAL A 181 3.64 -25.91 3.07
N LYS A 182 3.70 -26.53 4.25
CA LYS A 182 3.18 -27.89 4.45
C LYS A 182 1.67 -28.01 4.32
N ASP A 183 0.93 -26.93 4.54
CA ASP A 183 -0.51 -26.86 4.25
C ASP A 183 -0.72 -26.76 2.73
N HIS A 184 -1.11 -27.85 2.07
CA HIS A 184 -1.04 -27.95 0.62
C HIS A 184 -2.39 -28.29 -0.02
N TRP A 185 -2.66 -27.61 -1.13
CA TRP A 185 -3.95 -27.61 -1.81
C TRP A 185 -3.79 -27.82 -3.30
N TRP A 186 -4.66 -28.61 -3.91
CA TRP A 186 -4.68 -28.87 -5.35
C TRP A 186 -6.11 -29.15 -5.85
N VAL A 187 -6.26 -29.50 -7.12
CA VAL A 187 -7.58 -29.69 -7.75
C VAL A 187 -7.85 -31.17 -8.03
N GLU A 188 -9.06 -31.62 -7.69
CA GLU A 188 -9.59 -32.94 -8.06
C GLU A 188 -10.77 -32.75 -9.02
N LEU A 189 -10.75 -33.43 -10.17
CA LEU A 189 -11.87 -33.48 -11.12
C LEU A 189 -12.94 -34.49 -10.66
N GLU A 190 -14.16 -34.38 -11.19
CA GLU A 190 -15.26 -35.31 -10.85
C GLU A 190 -14.95 -36.79 -11.16
N ASP A 191 -14.06 -37.07 -12.11
CA ASP A 191 -13.61 -38.42 -12.45
C ASP A 191 -12.47 -38.96 -11.56
N GLY A 192 -12.01 -38.16 -10.59
CA GLY A 192 -10.91 -38.48 -9.66
C GLY A 192 -9.52 -38.11 -10.16
N THR A 193 -9.39 -37.49 -11.34
CA THR A 193 -8.11 -36.95 -11.82
C THR A 193 -7.62 -35.86 -10.87
N GLN A 194 -6.35 -35.93 -10.48
CA GLN A 194 -5.71 -34.95 -9.59
C GLN A 194 -4.75 -34.06 -10.40
N LEU A 195 -4.90 -32.75 -10.22
CA LEU A 195 -4.14 -31.71 -10.91
C LEU A 195 -3.49 -30.81 -9.86
N ASP A 196 -2.17 -30.92 -9.70
CA ASP A 196 -1.39 -30.08 -8.80
C ASP A 196 -0.52 -29.11 -9.61
N PRO A 197 -0.93 -27.84 -9.77
CA PRO A 197 -0.16 -26.89 -10.57
C PRO A 197 1.07 -26.33 -9.84
N THR A 198 1.21 -26.58 -8.54
CA THR A 198 2.26 -25.95 -7.72
C THR A 198 3.63 -26.61 -7.92
N PHE A 199 3.66 -27.87 -8.36
CA PHE A 199 4.89 -28.56 -8.74
C PHE A 199 5.07 -28.62 -10.25
N SER A 200 6.32 -28.47 -10.70
CA SER A 200 6.66 -28.45 -12.13
C SER A 200 6.38 -29.76 -12.88
N ASP A 201 6.33 -30.90 -12.20
CA ASP A 201 5.91 -32.18 -12.78
C ASP A 201 4.39 -32.39 -12.79
N GLY A 202 3.63 -31.47 -12.18
CA GLY A 202 2.17 -31.43 -12.18
C GLY A 202 1.49 -32.48 -11.29
N ALA A 203 2.26 -33.22 -10.50
CA ALA A 203 1.76 -34.36 -9.72
C ALA A 203 1.60 -34.02 -8.24
N PRO A 204 0.50 -34.46 -7.58
CA PRO A 204 0.33 -34.26 -6.14
C PRO A 204 1.41 -35.01 -5.36
N ARG A 205 1.98 -34.34 -4.35
CA ARG A 205 3.04 -34.89 -3.49
C ARG A 205 2.55 -35.56 -2.21
N THR A 206 1.25 -35.47 -1.93
CA THR A 206 0.63 -36.05 -0.73
C THR A 206 -0.72 -36.67 -1.06
N SER A 207 -1.27 -37.48 -0.15
CA SER A 207 -2.61 -38.06 -0.27
C SER A 207 -3.68 -37.08 0.18
N ILE A 208 -4.86 -37.14 -0.45
CA ILE A 208 -6.04 -36.38 -0.03
C ILE A 208 -6.40 -36.74 1.42
N GLU A 209 -6.39 -35.75 2.30
CA GLU A 209 -6.92 -35.80 3.67
C GLU A 209 -8.36 -35.30 3.69
N GLU A 210 -8.62 -34.15 3.04
CA GLU A 210 -9.92 -33.48 2.98
C GLU A 210 -10.24 -32.96 1.57
N THR A 211 -11.53 -32.74 1.28
CA THR A 211 -11.98 -32.17 -0.01
C THR A 211 -13.09 -31.15 0.22
N PHE A 212 -13.13 -30.12 -0.61
CA PHE A 212 -14.05 -29.00 -0.45
C PHE A 212 -14.56 -28.50 -1.80
N PHE A 213 -15.83 -28.10 -1.87
CA PHE A 213 -16.37 -27.44 -3.07
C PHE A 213 -16.09 -25.93 -3.09
N GLU A 214 -15.80 -25.36 -1.92
CA GLU A 214 -15.53 -23.95 -1.65
C GLU A 214 -14.51 -23.86 -0.52
N VAL A 215 -13.69 -22.80 -0.51
CA VAL A 215 -12.70 -22.56 0.54
C VAL A 215 -13.39 -22.40 1.90
N PRO A 216 -12.95 -23.11 2.95
CA PRO A 216 -13.43 -22.92 4.32
C PRO A 216 -13.35 -21.47 4.79
N ASP A 217 -14.41 -20.96 5.41
CA ASP A 217 -14.53 -19.55 5.78
C ASP A 217 -13.45 -19.05 6.78
N ASN A 218 -12.92 -19.95 7.61
CA ASN A 218 -11.82 -19.66 8.55
C ASN A 218 -10.45 -19.58 7.87
N LEU A 219 -10.34 -19.96 6.59
CA LEU A 219 -9.13 -19.84 5.78
C LEU A 219 -9.16 -18.60 4.88
N ARG A 220 -10.24 -17.80 4.91
CA ARG A 220 -10.34 -16.59 4.10
C ARG A 220 -9.80 -15.39 4.85
N HIS A 221 -8.92 -14.64 4.21
CA HIS A 221 -8.59 -13.30 4.67
C HIS A 221 -9.80 -12.38 4.51
N LYS A 222 -10.07 -11.57 5.53
CA LYS A 222 -11.23 -10.67 5.56
C LYS A 222 -10.84 -9.28 5.99
N VAL A 223 -11.62 -8.30 5.53
CA VAL A 223 -11.56 -6.93 6.02
C VAL A 223 -12.96 -6.48 6.42
N THR A 224 -13.11 -6.05 7.66
CA THR A 224 -14.34 -5.43 8.16
C THR A 224 -14.22 -3.91 8.09
N ILE A 225 -15.16 -3.27 7.38
CA ILE A 225 -15.26 -1.82 7.24
C ILE A 225 -16.38 -1.30 8.15
N ARG A 226 -16.02 -0.47 9.12
CA ARG A 226 -16.97 0.15 10.06
C ARG A 226 -16.89 1.66 10.02
N LEU A 227 -18.05 2.29 9.88
CA LEU A 227 -18.18 3.73 10.08
C LEU A 227 -18.71 3.98 11.49
N LYS A 228 -17.95 4.69 12.33
CA LYS A 228 -18.31 5.03 13.71
C LYS A 228 -18.57 6.53 13.83
N ALA A 229 -19.76 6.91 14.26
CA ALA A 229 -20.20 8.28 14.46
C ALA A 229 -20.33 8.59 15.96
N GLU A 230 -19.58 9.58 16.43
CA GLU A 230 -19.62 10.10 17.80
C GLU A 230 -20.43 11.39 17.85
N PHE A 231 -21.36 11.47 18.79
CA PHE A 231 -22.15 12.66 19.07
C PHE A 231 -21.91 13.18 20.47
N HIS A 232 -22.05 14.49 20.64
CA HIS A 232 -22.02 15.15 21.94
C HIS A 232 -23.28 16.01 22.15
N ASN A 233 -23.80 16.00 23.37
CA ASN A 233 -24.87 16.90 23.84
C ASN A 233 -24.43 17.69 25.08
N MET A 234 -25.04 18.86 25.32
CA MET A 234 -24.68 19.72 26.48
C MET A 234 -25.05 19.11 27.84
N LEU A 235 -25.82 18.03 27.87
CA LEU A 235 -26.19 17.30 29.09
C LEU A 235 -25.13 16.25 29.51
N SER A 236 -23.94 16.26 28.87
CA SER A 236 -22.73 15.48 29.19
C SER A 236 -22.74 14.00 28.79
N GLN A 237 -23.39 13.63 27.70
CA GLN A 237 -23.28 12.27 27.17
C GLN A 237 -22.71 12.27 25.76
N TYR A 238 -21.48 11.77 25.62
CA TYR A 238 -21.02 11.25 24.34
C TYR A 238 -21.82 10.00 24.01
N THR A 239 -22.32 9.91 22.78
CA THR A 239 -23.04 8.73 22.28
C THR A 239 -22.42 8.27 20.97
N TYR A 240 -22.50 6.97 20.70
CA TYR A 240 -21.83 6.35 19.56
C TYR A 240 -22.84 5.59 18.72
N LYS A 241 -22.72 5.69 17.40
CA LYS A 241 -23.48 4.90 16.42
C LYS A 241 -22.51 4.26 15.45
N THR A 242 -22.83 3.05 14.99
CA THR A 242 -22.12 2.36 13.89
C THR A 242 -23.06 2.28 12.69
N PRO A 243 -23.19 3.34 11.89
CA PRO A 243 -24.11 3.37 10.76
C PRO A 243 -23.74 2.41 9.61
N LEU A 244 -22.49 1.97 9.49
CA LEU A 244 -22.03 1.00 8.50
C LEU A 244 -21.11 -0.01 9.18
N ASP A 245 -21.30 -1.31 8.91
CA ASP A 245 -20.49 -2.43 9.40
C ASP A 245 -20.61 -3.57 8.37
N VAL A 246 -19.59 -3.74 7.54
CA VAL A 246 -19.60 -4.64 6.37
C VAL A 246 -18.31 -5.43 6.33
N ILE A 247 -18.41 -6.74 6.09
CA ILE A 247 -17.25 -7.65 5.98
C ILE A 247 -17.10 -8.05 4.52
N PHE A 248 -15.87 -7.99 4.01
CA PHE A 248 -15.49 -8.51 2.71
C PHE A 248 -14.42 -9.57 2.87
N THR A 249 -14.43 -10.60 2.03
CA THR A 249 -13.21 -11.39 1.83
C THR A 249 -12.27 -10.59 0.93
N THR A 250 -10.96 -10.75 1.08
CA THR A 250 -10.00 -10.03 0.23
C THR A 250 -10.07 -10.46 -1.23
N ALA A 251 -10.44 -11.72 -1.50
CA ALA A 251 -10.66 -12.24 -2.86
C ALA A 251 -11.85 -11.55 -3.55
N GLU A 252 -12.95 -11.30 -2.83
CA GLU A 252 -14.17 -10.68 -3.37
C GLU A 252 -13.94 -9.26 -3.91
N VAL A 253 -13.09 -8.50 -3.21
CA VAL A 253 -12.81 -7.08 -3.51
C VAL A 253 -11.47 -6.87 -4.19
N TYR A 254 -10.81 -7.94 -4.67
CA TYR A 254 -9.51 -7.83 -5.31
C TYR A 254 -9.58 -6.95 -6.56
N GLY A 255 -8.83 -5.84 -6.53
CA GLY A 255 -8.82 -4.87 -7.62
C GLY A 255 -10.16 -4.15 -7.80
N ARG A 256 -11.06 -4.18 -6.81
CA ARG A 256 -12.37 -3.49 -6.80
C ARG A 256 -12.34 -2.39 -5.73
N PRO A 257 -12.00 -1.14 -6.08
CA PRO A 257 -12.00 -0.04 -5.11
C PRO A 257 -13.37 0.11 -4.41
N LEU A 258 -13.33 0.49 -3.13
CA LEU A 258 -14.52 0.70 -2.31
C LEU A 258 -14.69 2.19 -1.99
N THR A 259 -15.75 2.84 -2.46
CA THR A 259 -15.96 4.28 -2.20
C THR A 259 -17.01 4.52 -1.14
N LEU A 260 -16.60 5.01 0.02
CA LEU A 260 -17.47 5.52 1.07
C LEU A 260 -17.87 6.96 0.74
N GLY A 261 -19.18 7.22 0.70
CA GLY A 261 -19.74 8.55 0.57
C GLY A 261 -21.00 8.72 1.43
N HIS A 262 -21.59 9.91 1.40
CA HIS A 262 -22.82 10.20 2.13
C HIS A 262 -23.81 10.93 1.24
N PHE A 263 -25.09 10.57 1.32
CA PHE A 263 -26.16 11.49 0.94
C PHE A 263 -26.42 12.43 2.11
N VAL A 264 -26.54 13.73 1.82
CA VAL A 264 -26.73 14.77 2.85
C VAL A 264 -28.05 15.49 2.64
N SER A 265 -28.91 15.46 3.65
CA SER A 265 -30.19 16.16 3.65
C SER A 265 -30.25 17.19 4.78
N THR A 266 -30.68 18.41 4.44
CA THR A 266 -30.90 19.49 5.41
C THR A 266 -32.39 19.75 5.56
N TYR A 267 -32.88 19.84 6.80
CA TYR A 267 -34.24 20.26 7.09
C TYR A 267 -34.25 21.43 8.07
N GLN A 268 -34.94 22.50 7.68
CA GLN A 268 -35.17 23.68 8.50
C GLN A 268 -36.59 24.21 8.21
N PRO A 269 -37.55 24.12 9.15
CA PRO A 269 -38.88 24.65 8.95
C PRO A 269 -38.88 26.20 8.94
N PRO A 270 -39.93 26.83 8.39
CA PRO A 270 -40.10 28.28 8.44
C PRO A 270 -40.05 28.79 9.88
N SER A 271 -39.46 29.98 10.07
CA SER A 271 -39.14 30.60 11.37
C SER A 271 -40.31 30.74 12.36
N LEU A 272 -41.55 30.62 11.90
CA LEU A 272 -42.78 30.67 12.72
C LEU A 272 -43.16 29.33 13.39
N ILE A 273 -42.61 28.18 12.96
CA ILE A 273 -43.11 26.84 13.36
C ILE A 273 -42.07 25.99 14.12
N GLY A 274 -40.79 26.37 14.15
CA GLY A 274 -39.82 25.71 15.01
C GLY A 274 -38.40 26.22 14.78
N GLY A 275 -37.76 26.77 15.80
CA GLY A 275 -36.37 27.19 15.73
C GLY A 275 -35.41 26.01 15.79
N PHE A 276 -35.53 25.04 14.88
CA PHE A 276 -34.62 23.90 14.82
C PHE A 276 -34.13 23.63 13.40
N LYS A 277 -32.99 22.95 13.31
CA LYS A 277 -32.32 22.55 12.08
C LYS A 277 -31.76 21.13 12.27
N THR A 278 -31.86 20.32 11.23
CA THR A 278 -31.24 18.99 11.21
C THR A 278 -30.41 18.76 9.96
N TYR A 279 -29.32 18.03 10.13
CA TYR A 279 -28.54 17.46 9.02
C TYR A 279 -28.58 15.94 9.14
N THR A 280 -29.15 15.28 8.13
CA THR A 280 -29.22 13.82 8.05
C THR A 280 -28.17 13.33 7.07
N TYR A 281 -27.34 12.40 7.52
CA TYR A 281 -26.28 11.75 6.75
C TYR A 281 -26.67 10.30 6.52
N SER A 282 -26.69 9.87 5.25
CA SER A 282 -26.96 8.47 4.88
C SER A 282 -25.73 7.92 4.19
N PRO A 283 -24.87 7.16 4.90
CA PRO A 283 -23.65 6.62 4.32
C PRO A 283 -23.97 5.51 3.33
N TYR A 284 -23.15 5.41 2.30
CA TYR A 284 -23.17 4.32 1.34
C TYR A 284 -21.75 3.88 1.01
N LEU A 285 -21.59 2.63 0.60
CA LEU A 285 -20.34 2.08 0.10
C LEU A 285 -20.58 1.58 -1.33
N ILE A 286 -19.85 2.13 -2.29
CA ILE A 286 -19.84 1.67 -3.68
C ILE A 286 -18.72 0.65 -3.84
N VAL A 287 -19.01 -0.50 -4.43
CA VAL A 287 -18.01 -1.50 -4.86
C VAL A 287 -17.87 -1.35 -6.37
N GLU A 288 -16.68 -0.95 -6.85
CA GLU A 288 -16.41 -0.91 -8.29
C GLU A 288 -16.43 -2.32 -8.90
N ASP A 289 -17.00 -2.45 -10.09
CA ASP A 289 -16.99 -3.69 -10.86
C ASP A 289 -15.88 -3.74 -11.94
N ASN A 290 -15.11 -2.66 -12.08
CA ASN A 290 -14.13 -2.42 -13.14
C ASN A 290 -14.74 -2.41 -14.56
N ASP A 291 -16.01 -2.03 -14.68
CA ASP A 291 -16.71 -1.76 -15.94
C ASP A 291 -16.55 -0.29 -16.38
N ASN A 292 -16.78 -0.01 -17.65
CA ASN A 292 -16.80 1.34 -18.20
C ASN A 292 -18.16 2.06 -18.02
N ASP A 293 -19.17 1.35 -17.50
CA ASP A 293 -20.47 1.90 -17.07
C ASP A 293 -20.60 1.88 -15.54
N PRO A 294 -20.33 3.00 -14.84
CA PRO A 294 -20.38 3.05 -13.39
C PRO A 294 -21.77 2.87 -12.77
N SER A 295 -22.84 2.78 -13.58
CA SER A 295 -24.18 2.47 -13.09
C SER A 295 -24.36 1.00 -12.70
N ASN A 296 -23.44 0.12 -13.13
CA ASN A 296 -23.41 -1.29 -12.77
C ASN A 296 -22.82 -1.54 -11.37
N ASN A 297 -22.11 -0.56 -10.80
CA ASN A 297 -21.50 -0.66 -9.48
C ASN A 297 -22.50 -1.04 -8.37
N HIS A 298 -22.07 -1.94 -7.49
CA HIS A 298 -22.88 -2.36 -6.35
C HIS A 298 -22.86 -1.29 -5.25
N ILE A 299 -24.02 -0.97 -4.67
CA ILE A 299 -24.14 0.04 -3.60
C ILE A 299 -24.71 -0.60 -2.33
N ILE A 300 -23.93 -0.56 -1.26
CA ILE A 300 -24.32 -0.99 0.09
C ILE A 300 -24.75 0.24 0.89
N GLN A 301 -26.02 0.27 1.30
CA GLN A 301 -26.58 1.39 2.08
C GLN A 301 -26.40 1.16 3.58
N GLY A 302 -25.82 2.15 4.26
CA GLY A 302 -25.76 2.19 5.72
C GLY A 302 -27.00 2.81 6.35
N LYS A 303 -27.04 2.84 7.68
CA LYS A 303 -28.12 3.46 8.46
C LYS A 303 -27.90 4.96 8.56
N SER A 304 -28.94 5.75 8.29
CA SER A 304 -28.86 7.21 8.44
C SER A 304 -28.63 7.62 9.90
N TYR A 305 -27.87 8.69 10.09
CA TYR A 305 -27.65 9.36 11.38
C TYR A 305 -27.82 10.87 11.22
N GLN A 306 -28.11 11.58 12.32
CA GLN A 306 -28.59 12.96 12.24
C GLN A 306 -28.02 13.85 13.35
N GLU A 307 -27.59 15.05 12.96
CA GLU A 307 -27.39 16.18 13.86
C GLU A 307 -28.70 16.94 14.08
N PHE A 308 -28.90 17.42 15.31
CA PHE A 308 -30.07 18.20 15.69
C PHE A 308 -29.66 19.46 16.43
N PHE A 309 -30.14 20.62 15.96
CA PHE A 309 -29.86 21.92 16.56
C PHE A 309 -31.17 22.67 16.80
N SER A 310 -31.44 23.07 18.04
CA SER A 310 -32.56 23.90 18.42
C SER A 310 -32.10 25.20 19.07
N SER A 311 -32.54 26.34 18.53
CA SER A 311 -32.36 27.64 19.19
C SER A 311 -33.29 27.82 20.39
N LEU A 312 -34.40 27.07 20.45
CA LEU A 312 -35.36 27.11 21.54
C LEU A 312 -34.91 26.28 22.75
N ILE A 313 -34.28 25.13 22.51
CA ILE A 313 -33.78 24.23 23.55
C ILE A 313 -32.33 23.83 23.23
N PRO A 314 -31.34 24.71 23.47
CA PRO A 314 -29.94 24.41 23.14
C PRO A 314 -29.37 23.17 23.82
N MET A 315 -29.93 22.76 24.97
CA MET A 315 -29.51 21.56 25.69
C MET A 315 -29.90 20.25 24.97
N ALA A 316 -30.86 20.30 24.04
CA ALA A 316 -31.27 19.16 23.22
C ALA A 316 -30.39 19.00 21.97
N ASN A 317 -29.41 19.89 21.76
CA ASN A 317 -28.54 19.81 20.60
C ASN A 317 -27.72 18.53 20.62
N SER A 318 -27.74 17.82 19.50
CA SER A 318 -26.90 16.66 19.23
C SER A 318 -25.97 17.00 18.09
N THR A 319 -24.68 17.13 18.41
CA THR A 319 -23.64 17.54 17.48
C THR A 319 -22.81 16.32 17.10
N LEU A 320 -22.59 16.09 15.81
CA LEU A 320 -21.61 15.10 15.35
C LEU A 320 -20.22 15.67 15.64
N THR A 321 -19.46 15.03 16.52
CA THR A 321 -18.13 15.49 16.95
C THR A 321 -16.99 14.76 16.30
N LYS A 322 -17.20 13.49 15.91
CA LYS A 322 -16.19 12.68 15.25
C LYS A 322 -16.84 11.62 14.35
N LEU A 323 -16.21 11.38 13.20
CA LEU A 323 -16.55 10.31 12.27
C LEU A 323 -15.27 9.53 11.99
N THR A 324 -15.27 8.24 12.28
CA THR A 324 -14.10 7.37 12.13
C THR A 324 -14.42 6.22 11.19
N LEU A 325 -13.59 6.07 10.16
CA LEU A 325 -13.52 4.86 9.35
C LEU A 325 -12.57 3.89 10.06
N GLU A 326 -13.08 2.71 10.40
CA GLU A 326 -12.32 1.59 10.95
C GLU A 326 -12.25 0.48 9.90
N MET A 327 -11.05 -0.07 9.73
CA MET A 327 -10.73 -1.19 8.86
C MET A 327 -10.05 -2.25 9.72
N GLU A 328 -10.72 -3.36 9.96
CA GLU A 328 -10.21 -4.50 10.72
C GLU A 328 -9.80 -5.60 9.76
N VAL A 329 -8.52 -5.95 9.73
CA VAL A 329 -7.96 -7.04 8.94
C VAL A 329 -7.98 -8.31 9.80
N ASP A 330 -8.59 -9.36 9.28
CA ASP A 330 -8.66 -10.69 9.88
C ASP A 330 -7.94 -11.67 8.96
N ASP A 331 -6.69 -11.98 9.31
CA ASP A 331 -5.84 -12.92 8.58
C ASP A 331 -5.93 -14.32 9.25
N PRO A 332 -6.07 -15.41 8.49
CA PRO A 332 -6.14 -16.76 9.05
C PRO A 332 -4.98 -17.08 10.01
N GLY A 333 -5.32 -17.46 11.23
CA GLY A 333 -4.35 -17.84 12.26
C GLY A 333 -3.60 -16.67 12.93
N LYS A 334 -3.93 -15.41 12.60
CA LYS A 334 -3.37 -14.21 13.24
C LYS A 334 -4.46 -13.50 14.07
N GLU A 335 -4.04 -12.65 15.00
CA GLU A 335 -4.98 -11.79 15.73
C GLU A 335 -5.46 -10.64 14.83
N PRO A 336 -6.74 -10.25 14.88
CA PRO A 336 -7.25 -9.16 14.07
C PRO A 336 -6.52 -7.84 14.30
N GLU A 337 -6.16 -7.17 13.20
CA GLU A 337 -5.47 -5.89 13.22
C GLU A 337 -6.43 -4.76 12.85
N VAL A 338 -6.61 -3.79 13.76
CA VAL A 338 -7.51 -2.65 13.53
C VAL A 338 -6.73 -1.41 13.13
N ARG A 339 -7.05 -0.86 11.96
CA ARG A 339 -6.60 0.46 11.49
C ARG A 339 -7.77 1.42 11.43
N SER A 340 -7.54 2.68 11.76
CA SER A 340 -8.58 3.70 11.70
C SER A 340 -8.10 5.00 11.06
N ARG A 341 -9.05 5.74 10.47
CA ARG A 341 -8.87 7.10 9.96
C ARG A 341 -10.06 7.95 10.40
N ASP A 342 -9.77 9.07 11.04
CA ASP A 342 -10.80 10.07 11.32
C ASP A 342 -11.13 10.81 10.02
N LEU A 343 -12.37 10.63 9.56
CA LEU A 343 -12.93 11.38 8.43
C LEU A 343 -13.34 12.79 8.89
N LEU A 344 -13.72 12.92 10.15
CA LEU A 344 -14.10 14.18 10.80
C LEU A 344 -13.66 14.15 12.27
N ASP A 345 -13.03 15.24 12.75
CA ASP A 345 -12.88 15.52 14.18
C ASP A 345 -13.04 17.01 14.47
N ARG A 346 -14.21 17.39 14.99
CA ARG A 346 -14.56 18.80 15.28
C ARG A 346 -14.13 19.26 16.66
N VAL A 347 -13.76 18.33 17.54
CA VAL A 347 -13.15 18.66 18.84
C VAL A 347 -11.67 18.96 18.63
N GLY A 348 -11.02 18.18 17.76
CA GLY A 348 -9.61 18.27 17.41
C GLY A 348 -8.76 17.28 18.22
N TYR A 349 -7.82 16.63 17.55
CA TYR A 349 -7.03 15.53 18.13
C TYR A 349 -6.23 16.00 19.34
N ALA A 350 -5.53 17.14 19.25
CA ALA A 350 -4.85 17.76 20.38
C ALA A 350 -5.78 18.00 21.60
N ALA A 351 -6.99 18.49 21.37
CA ALA A 351 -7.94 18.78 22.44
C ALA A 351 -8.44 17.52 23.14
N ARG A 352 -8.67 16.43 22.38
CA ARG A 352 -9.02 15.12 22.93
C ARG A 352 -7.92 14.52 23.78
N HIS A 353 -6.66 14.85 23.50
CA HIS A 353 -5.49 14.43 24.27
C HIS A 353 -5.08 15.44 25.36
N GLY A 354 -5.88 16.48 25.58
CA GLY A 354 -5.65 17.48 26.64
C GLY A 354 -4.52 18.48 26.37
N THR A 355 -3.99 18.55 25.13
CA THR A 355 -2.90 19.45 24.75
C THR A 355 -3.39 20.75 24.09
N ALA A 356 -4.68 20.84 23.76
CA ALA A 356 -5.32 22.05 23.23
C ALA A 356 -6.75 22.23 23.75
N LYS A 357 -7.36 23.38 23.44
CA LYS A 357 -8.80 23.61 23.70
C LYS A 357 -9.65 23.09 22.54
N PRO A 358 -10.86 22.55 22.79
CA PRO A 358 -11.78 22.16 21.73
C PRO A 358 -12.10 23.31 20.77
N LYS A 359 -12.19 23.01 19.48
CA LYS A 359 -12.61 23.98 18.46
C LYS A 359 -14.12 24.25 18.56
N PRO A 360 -14.59 25.48 18.25
CA PRO A 360 -16.02 25.75 18.13
C PRO A 360 -16.62 24.96 16.95
N VAL A 361 -17.85 24.53 17.14
CA VAL A 361 -18.61 23.72 16.18
C VAL A 361 -19.50 24.65 15.35
N ASP A 362 -19.27 24.74 14.05
CA ASP A 362 -20.17 25.49 13.14
C ASP A 362 -21.48 24.72 12.90
N THR A 363 -22.59 25.23 13.45
CA THR A 363 -23.93 24.63 13.29
C THR A 363 -24.71 25.19 12.10
N GLN A 364 -24.09 26.05 11.27
CA GLN A 364 -24.72 26.64 10.10
C GLN A 364 -24.51 25.82 8.82
N LYS A 365 -23.51 24.95 8.82
CA LYS A 365 -23.15 24.06 7.71
C LYS A 365 -23.23 22.59 8.16
N PRO A 366 -23.51 21.66 7.24
CA PRO A 366 -23.39 20.24 7.56
C PRO A 366 -21.93 19.91 7.92
N ALA A 367 -21.75 18.93 8.80
CA ALA A 367 -20.45 18.47 9.26
C ALA A 367 -19.65 17.74 8.18
N ILE A 368 -20.35 17.13 7.22
CA ILE A 368 -19.77 16.52 6.01
C ILE A 368 -20.61 16.84 4.77
N THR A 369 -20.02 16.76 3.58
CA THR A 369 -20.70 16.98 2.29
C THR A 369 -20.70 15.75 1.39
N GLU A 370 -21.48 15.78 0.30
CA GLU A 370 -21.52 14.70 -0.69
C GLU A 370 -20.21 14.57 -1.51
N PHE A 371 -19.32 15.58 -1.44
CA PHE A 371 -17.98 15.62 -2.06
C PHE A 371 -16.88 15.09 -1.15
N GLU A 372 -17.22 14.65 0.06
CA GLU A 372 -16.23 14.01 0.91
C GLU A 372 -16.34 12.51 0.67
N GLN A 373 -15.53 12.04 -0.27
CA GLN A 373 -15.43 10.65 -0.64
C GLN A 373 -14.14 10.05 -0.07
N THR A 374 -14.22 8.78 0.30
CA THR A 374 -13.06 7.99 0.71
C THR A 374 -13.07 6.71 -0.09
N THR A 375 -12.17 6.64 -1.07
CA THR A 375 -11.93 5.44 -1.88
C THR A 375 -10.88 4.59 -1.17
N LEU A 376 -11.25 3.36 -0.81
CA LEU A 376 -10.41 2.38 -0.13
C LEU A 376 -10.01 1.29 -1.10
N PHE A 377 -8.71 1.00 -1.14
CA PHE A 377 -8.13 -0.16 -1.79
C PHE A 377 -7.79 -1.20 -0.73
N ILE A 378 -8.40 -2.38 -0.86
CA ILE A 378 -8.02 -3.59 -0.12
C ILE A 378 -7.24 -4.46 -1.10
N THR A 379 -5.91 -4.42 -1.01
CA THR A 379 -5.03 -4.92 -2.08
C THR A 379 -4.05 -5.96 -1.55
N PRO A 380 -4.35 -7.26 -1.72
CA PRO A 380 -3.52 -8.36 -1.19
C PRO A 380 -2.49 -8.92 -2.19
N GLY A 381 -2.18 -8.16 -3.24
CA GLY A 381 -1.24 -8.54 -4.30
C GLY A 381 -1.02 -7.38 -5.27
N LEU A 382 -0.67 -7.65 -6.53
CA LEU A 382 -0.42 -6.62 -7.55
C LEU A 382 -1.70 -6.10 -8.22
N ILE A 383 -1.68 -4.84 -8.67
CA ILE A 383 -2.75 -4.24 -9.49
C ILE A 383 -2.47 -4.50 -10.98
N SER A 384 -3.51 -4.91 -11.72
CA SER A 384 -3.44 -5.07 -13.19
C SER A 384 -3.94 -3.82 -13.90
N TRP A 385 -3.23 -3.42 -14.97
CA TRP A 385 -3.65 -2.31 -15.81
C TRP A 385 -4.99 -2.57 -16.52
N GLY A 386 -5.34 -3.84 -16.78
CA GLY A 386 -6.64 -4.21 -17.34
C GLY A 386 -7.83 -3.82 -16.43
N GLY A 387 -7.60 -3.62 -15.13
CA GLY A 387 -8.59 -3.08 -14.20
C GLY A 387 -8.71 -1.55 -14.23
N VAL A 388 -7.70 -0.84 -14.75
CA VAL A 388 -7.65 0.63 -14.76
C VAL A 388 -8.18 1.22 -16.06
N GLU A 389 -7.91 0.59 -17.21
CA GLU A 389 -8.37 1.11 -18.51
C GLU A 389 -9.88 1.36 -18.61
N PRO A 390 -10.77 0.48 -18.11
CA PRO A 390 -12.21 0.73 -18.12
C PRO A 390 -12.60 1.94 -17.27
N LEU A 391 -11.92 2.16 -16.14
CA LEU A 391 -12.15 3.32 -15.28
C LEU A 391 -11.75 4.62 -15.98
N GLN A 392 -10.65 4.62 -16.74
CA GLN A 392 -10.25 5.76 -17.57
C GLN A 392 -11.26 6.05 -18.68
N GLU A 393 -11.81 5.00 -19.31
CA GLU A 393 -12.88 5.15 -20.31
C GLU A 393 -14.15 5.73 -19.70
N ALA A 394 -14.60 5.21 -18.56
CA ALA A 394 -15.73 5.74 -17.81
C ALA A 394 -15.52 7.21 -17.43
N LEU A 395 -14.31 7.56 -16.98
CA LEU A 395 -13.95 8.93 -16.63
C LEU A 395 -14.10 9.85 -17.84
N ARG A 396 -13.50 9.51 -18.99
CA ARG A 396 -13.63 10.29 -20.23
C ARG A 396 -15.10 10.47 -20.66
N ASN A 397 -15.88 9.39 -20.63
CA ASN A 397 -17.29 9.40 -21.01
C ASN A 397 -18.12 10.32 -20.10
N LEU A 398 -17.93 10.23 -18.78
CA LEU A 398 -18.61 11.09 -17.81
C LEU A 398 -18.17 12.55 -17.92
N SER A 399 -16.89 12.81 -18.19
CA SER A 399 -16.36 14.16 -18.41
C SER A 399 -16.96 14.81 -19.65
N GLU A 400 -17.20 14.07 -20.72
CA GLU A 400 -17.92 14.57 -21.88
C GLU A 400 -19.39 14.92 -21.53
N GLN A 401 -20.10 14.04 -20.81
CA GLN A 401 -21.47 14.29 -20.35
C GLN A 401 -21.55 15.52 -19.42
N ALA A 402 -20.60 15.65 -18.51
CA ALA A 402 -20.41 16.79 -17.64
C ALA A 402 -20.28 18.12 -18.42
N ASN A 403 -19.47 18.11 -19.49
CA ASN A 403 -19.26 19.29 -20.34
C ASN A 403 -20.54 19.67 -21.10
N VAL A 404 -21.32 18.70 -21.58
CA VAL A 404 -22.61 18.95 -22.24
C VAL A 404 -23.63 19.61 -21.29
N LEU A 405 -23.66 19.21 -20.02
CA LEU A 405 -24.57 19.77 -19.02
C LEU A 405 -24.14 21.15 -18.49
N ALA A 406 -22.86 21.52 -18.61
CA ALA A 406 -22.29 22.73 -17.99
C ALA A 406 -23.11 23.99 -18.33
N SER A 407 -23.34 24.26 -19.62
CA SER A 407 -24.11 25.44 -20.06
C SER A 407 -25.56 25.48 -19.56
N LYS A 408 -26.20 24.31 -19.37
CA LYS A 408 -27.56 24.24 -18.83
C LYS A 408 -27.57 24.58 -17.35
N VAL A 409 -26.56 24.12 -16.61
CA VAL A 409 -26.40 24.43 -15.19
C VAL A 409 -26.12 25.91 -14.99
N ASP A 410 -25.24 26.51 -15.80
CA ASP A 410 -24.96 27.95 -15.75
C ASP A 410 -26.25 28.78 -15.90
N ALA A 411 -27.11 28.41 -16.86
CA ALA A 411 -28.39 29.06 -17.05
C ALA A 411 -29.38 28.87 -15.88
N VAL A 412 -29.31 27.75 -15.15
CA VAL A 412 -30.10 27.54 -13.92
C VAL A 412 -29.55 28.41 -12.78
N MET A 413 -28.23 28.54 -12.69
CA MET A 413 -27.56 29.32 -11.63
C MET A 413 -27.80 30.83 -11.74
N GLU A 414 -28.11 31.35 -12.93
CA GLU A 414 -28.52 32.76 -13.08
C GLU A 414 -29.90 33.08 -12.47
N LYS A 415 -30.71 32.05 -12.14
CA LYS A 415 -32.05 32.20 -11.55
C LYS A 415 -31.97 32.27 -10.02
N ASP A 416 -32.92 32.98 -9.41
CA ASP A 416 -33.17 32.92 -7.96
C ASP A 416 -33.50 31.46 -7.55
N PRO A 417 -32.77 30.83 -6.60
CA PRO A 417 -33.06 29.49 -6.11
C PRO A 417 -34.49 29.25 -5.63
N ALA A 418 -35.16 30.29 -5.12
CA ALA A 418 -36.56 30.20 -4.72
C ALA A 418 -37.52 29.95 -5.91
N GLN A 419 -37.05 30.20 -7.14
CA GLN A 419 -37.82 30.08 -8.38
C GLN A 419 -37.48 28.81 -9.18
N TRP A 420 -36.58 27.95 -8.69
CA TRP A 420 -36.18 26.74 -9.39
C TRP A 420 -37.36 25.78 -9.60
N THR A 421 -37.59 25.42 -10.86
CA THR A 421 -38.58 24.41 -11.26
C THR A 421 -38.11 23.00 -10.89
N ALA A 422 -38.99 22.00 -11.04
CA ALA A 422 -38.60 20.60 -10.87
C ALA A 422 -37.51 20.18 -11.88
N GLU A 423 -37.57 20.71 -13.10
CA GLU A 423 -36.57 20.45 -14.15
C GLU A 423 -35.22 21.08 -13.82
N ASP A 424 -35.21 22.33 -13.35
CA ASP A 424 -33.99 23.01 -12.90
C ASP A 424 -33.28 22.19 -11.81
N LYS A 425 -34.05 21.67 -10.85
CA LYS A 425 -33.54 20.81 -9.77
C LYS A 425 -32.98 19.49 -10.29
N ASN A 426 -33.62 18.90 -11.30
CA ASN A 426 -33.15 17.66 -11.92
C ASN A 426 -31.82 17.86 -12.66
N ILE A 427 -31.68 18.94 -13.45
CA ILE A 427 -30.44 19.28 -14.17
C ILE A 427 -29.27 19.44 -13.18
N VAL A 428 -29.50 20.19 -12.09
CA VAL A 428 -28.50 20.40 -11.04
C VAL A 428 -28.14 19.07 -10.38
N LYS A 429 -29.12 18.24 -10.05
CA LYS A 429 -28.90 16.91 -9.45
C LYS A 429 -28.12 15.98 -10.37
N GLU A 430 -28.46 15.93 -11.66
CA GLU A 430 -27.77 15.10 -12.66
C GLU A 430 -26.29 15.52 -12.76
N ARG A 431 -26.02 16.82 -12.84
CA ARG A 431 -24.64 17.34 -12.81
C ARG A 431 -23.90 16.98 -11.52
N THR A 432 -24.59 17.03 -10.38
CA THR A 432 -24.03 16.64 -9.07
C THR A 432 -23.55 15.20 -9.11
N ASN A 433 -24.43 14.29 -9.52
CA ASN A 433 -24.16 12.85 -9.56
C ASN A 433 -23.01 12.53 -10.50
N ILE A 434 -22.99 13.12 -11.71
CA ILE A 434 -21.89 12.92 -12.66
C ILE A 434 -20.56 13.41 -12.07
N SER A 435 -20.57 14.54 -11.38
CA SER A 435 -19.33 15.10 -10.80
C SER A 435 -18.81 14.26 -9.64
N CYS A 436 -19.71 13.74 -8.79
CA CYS A 436 -19.35 12.77 -7.74
C CYS A 436 -18.80 11.47 -8.33
N SER A 437 -19.29 11.02 -9.49
CA SER A 437 -18.74 9.86 -10.20
C SER A 437 -17.39 10.15 -10.84
N ILE A 438 -17.18 11.33 -11.41
CA ILE A 438 -15.88 11.77 -11.93
C ILE A 438 -14.84 11.82 -10.80
N GLU A 439 -15.21 12.40 -9.66
CA GLU A 439 -14.36 12.47 -8.47
C GLU A 439 -13.97 11.08 -7.96
N ARG A 440 -14.95 10.18 -7.82
CA ARG A 440 -14.75 8.78 -7.43
C ARG A 440 -13.78 8.05 -8.37
N LEU A 441 -14.01 8.14 -9.68
CA LEU A 441 -13.16 7.50 -10.68
C LEU A 441 -11.75 8.11 -10.66
N GLY A 442 -11.64 9.43 -10.51
CA GLY A 442 -10.37 10.12 -10.35
C GLY A 442 -9.59 9.64 -9.12
N CYS A 443 -10.27 9.45 -7.99
CA CYS A 443 -9.68 8.86 -6.77
C CYS A 443 -9.25 7.41 -7.00
N SER A 444 -10.07 6.62 -7.68
CA SER A 444 -9.78 5.21 -8.01
C SER A 444 -8.55 5.10 -8.92
N ILE A 445 -8.48 5.90 -9.99
CA ILE A 445 -7.32 5.90 -10.89
C ILE A 445 -6.07 6.40 -10.16
N THR A 446 -6.17 7.44 -9.32
CA THR A 446 -5.03 7.94 -8.52
C THR A 446 -4.45 6.86 -7.61
N GLY A 447 -5.32 6.12 -6.90
CA GLY A 447 -4.89 5.02 -6.04
C GLY A 447 -4.26 3.87 -6.82
N ALA A 448 -4.84 3.51 -7.97
CA ALA A 448 -4.30 2.47 -8.84
C ALA A 448 -2.93 2.84 -9.43
N LEU A 449 -2.73 4.11 -9.84
CA LEU A 449 -1.43 4.60 -10.32
C LEU A 449 -0.36 4.53 -9.23
N PHE A 450 -0.67 4.98 -8.02
CA PHE A 450 0.24 4.85 -6.88
C PHE A 450 0.62 3.39 -6.62
N LEU A 451 -0.37 2.50 -6.51
CA LEU A 451 -0.13 1.08 -6.24
C LEU A 451 0.69 0.42 -7.36
N SER A 452 0.43 0.76 -8.62
CA SER A 452 1.18 0.25 -9.78
C SER A 452 2.65 0.66 -9.73
N ASP A 453 2.96 1.94 -9.48
CA ASP A 453 4.34 2.41 -9.36
C ASP A 453 5.04 1.81 -8.13
N SER A 454 4.35 1.73 -6.97
CA SER A 454 4.85 1.10 -5.75
C SER A 454 5.21 -0.36 -5.97
N ASP A 455 4.34 -1.11 -6.66
CA ASP A 455 4.54 -2.52 -6.99
C ASP A 455 5.72 -2.71 -7.96
N TYR A 456 5.84 -1.88 -9.00
CA TYR A 456 6.95 -1.91 -9.94
C TYR A 456 8.30 -1.73 -9.24
N TYR A 457 8.45 -0.65 -8.47
CA TYR A 457 9.72 -0.36 -7.81
C TYR A 457 10.03 -1.32 -6.67
N THR A 458 9.03 -1.86 -6.00
CA THR A 458 9.21 -2.96 -5.03
C THR A 458 9.78 -4.20 -5.72
N GLY A 459 9.29 -4.55 -6.92
CA GLY A 459 9.82 -5.66 -7.73
C GLY A 459 11.26 -5.43 -8.19
N VAL A 460 11.59 -4.22 -8.63
CA VAL A 460 12.98 -3.83 -8.96
C VAL A 460 13.89 -3.95 -7.74
N MET A 461 13.43 -3.47 -6.58
CA MET A 461 14.16 -3.52 -5.32
C MET A 461 14.38 -4.95 -4.82
N SER A 462 13.35 -5.80 -4.90
CA SER A 462 13.36 -7.22 -4.53
C SER A 462 14.50 -7.98 -5.22
N LYS A 463 14.60 -7.85 -6.55
CA LYS A 463 15.68 -8.46 -7.35
C LYS A 463 17.06 -7.90 -6.99
N ARG A 464 17.17 -6.59 -6.77
CA ARG A 464 18.44 -5.93 -6.44
C ARG A 464 18.97 -6.28 -5.07
N GLN A 465 18.10 -6.33 -4.06
CA GLN A 465 18.49 -6.58 -2.68
C GLN A 465 18.50 -8.07 -2.32
N LEU A 466 18.25 -8.96 -3.30
CA LEU A 466 18.14 -10.40 -3.09
C LEU A 466 17.23 -10.71 -1.91
N ALA A 467 16.04 -10.12 -1.97
CA ALA A 467 15.02 -10.22 -0.95
C ALA A 467 13.69 -10.43 -1.67
N LEU A 468 13.16 -11.64 -1.59
CA LEU A 468 11.85 -11.95 -2.14
C LEU A 468 10.81 -11.19 -1.33
N ALA A 469 10.02 -10.34 -1.98
CA ALA A 469 9.05 -9.48 -1.34
C ALA A 469 7.67 -9.66 -1.97
N TYR A 470 6.68 -10.00 -1.15
CA TYR A 470 5.29 -10.22 -1.57
C TYR A 470 4.32 -9.94 -0.43
N TYR A 471 3.04 -9.79 -0.74
CA TYR A 471 2.00 -9.52 0.25
C TYR A 471 1.39 -10.84 0.74
N ASP A 472 1.48 -11.09 2.06
CA ASP A 472 0.87 -12.22 2.79
C ASP A 472 -0.39 -11.80 3.59
N SER A 473 -0.86 -10.57 3.35
CA SER A 473 -1.97 -9.92 4.04
C SER A 473 -2.36 -8.64 3.26
N PRO A 474 -3.63 -8.17 3.28
CA PRO A 474 -4.06 -7.05 2.44
C PRO A 474 -3.43 -5.70 2.83
N ARG A 475 -2.98 -4.93 1.84
CA ARG A 475 -2.71 -3.50 2.00
C ARG A 475 -4.01 -2.71 2.11
N LEU A 476 -3.98 -1.62 2.87
CA LEU A 476 -5.08 -0.67 3.01
C LEU A 476 -4.60 0.72 2.60
N THR A 477 -5.05 1.17 1.42
CA THR A 477 -4.72 2.50 0.87
C THR A 477 -6.00 3.31 0.72
N LEU A 478 -6.02 4.53 1.23
CA LEU A 478 -7.14 5.45 1.09
C LEU A 478 -6.78 6.58 0.13
N VAL A 479 -7.68 6.90 -0.78
CA VAL A 479 -7.69 8.16 -1.53
C VAL A 479 -8.91 8.95 -1.07
N MET A 480 -8.68 10.13 -0.50
CA MET A 480 -9.72 10.91 0.17
C MET A 480 -9.85 12.28 -0.46
N THR A 481 -11.09 12.72 -0.65
CA THR A 481 -11.41 14.11 -0.90
C THR A 481 -12.02 14.73 0.34
N ARG A 482 -11.58 15.94 0.68
CA ARG A 482 -12.03 16.68 1.87
C ARG A 482 -12.37 18.11 1.51
N VAL A 483 -13.44 18.64 2.09
CA VAL A 483 -13.84 20.03 1.91
C VAL A 483 -13.59 20.80 3.20
N LYS A 484 -12.60 21.71 3.20
CA LYS A 484 -12.33 22.61 4.32
C LYS A 484 -12.90 23.99 4.02
N PHE A 485 -13.91 24.43 4.76
CA PHE A 485 -14.40 25.81 4.66
C PHE A 485 -13.42 26.76 5.37
N THR A 486 -13.09 27.90 4.75
CA THR A 486 -12.17 28.88 5.36
C THR A 486 -12.94 29.85 6.28
N GLU A 487 -12.23 30.74 6.99
CA GLU A 487 -12.84 31.80 7.79
C GLU A 487 -13.66 32.79 6.94
N ASN A 488 -13.32 32.92 5.65
CA ASN A 488 -14.14 33.61 4.68
C ASN A 488 -15.30 32.68 4.28
N ALA A 489 -16.54 33.10 4.61
CA ALA A 489 -17.72 32.26 4.42
C ALA A 489 -17.95 31.79 2.98
N ASP A 490 -17.36 32.51 2.01
CA ASP A 490 -17.48 32.27 0.58
C ASP A 490 -16.34 31.40 0.01
N GLU A 491 -15.32 31.06 0.81
CA GLU A 491 -14.17 30.27 0.36
C GLU A 491 -14.18 28.85 0.95
N ALA A 492 -13.86 27.87 0.11
CA ALA A 492 -13.63 26.49 0.52
C ALA A 492 -12.37 25.96 -0.15
N THR A 493 -11.66 25.06 0.50
CA THR A 493 -10.57 24.30 -0.12
C THR A 493 -11.01 22.86 -0.28
N LEU A 494 -10.81 22.31 -1.47
CA LEU A 494 -10.89 20.88 -1.70
C LEU A 494 -9.47 20.33 -1.59
N SER A 495 -9.28 19.32 -0.76
CA SER A 495 -8.00 18.61 -0.70
C SER A 495 -8.16 17.16 -1.11
N LEU A 496 -7.27 16.69 -1.97
CA LEU A 496 -7.07 15.28 -2.25
C LEU A 496 -5.97 14.77 -1.32
N ALA A 497 -6.12 13.59 -0.75
CA ALA A 497 -5.12 12.95 0.12
C ALA A 497 -4.97 11.48 -0.24
N LEU A 498 -3.76 10.96 -0.06
CA LEU A 498 -3.40 9.55 -0.19
C LEU A 498 -2.86 9.12 1.17
N ASP A 499 -3.43 8.06 1.72
CA ASP A 499 -3.14 7.63 3.08
C ASP A 499 -2.94 6.12 3.12
N LEU A 500 -1.67 5.72 3.26
CA LEU A 500 -1.24 4.31 3.32
C LEU A 500 -1.50 3.73 4.72
N ARG A 501 -2.76 3.43 5.06
CA ARG A 501 -3.13 2.98 6.43
C ARG A 501 -2.45 1.69 6.87
N ARG A 502 -2.13 0.83 5.90
CA ARG A 502 -1.40 -0.41 6.08
C ARG A 502 -0.68 -0.78 4.78
N ASN A 503 0.64 -0.89 4.82
CA ASN A 503 1.44 -1.17 3.63
C ASN A 503 2.56 -2.19 3.90
N SER A 504 2.33 -3.04 4.90
CA SER A 504 3.22 -4.13 5.27
C SER A 504 3.40 -5.10 4.11
N ILE A 505 4.64 -5.50 3.88
CA ILE A 505 5.03 -6.50 2.89
C ILE A 505 5.85 -7.59 3.59
N HIS A 506 5.63 -8.84 3.22
CA HIS A 506 6.43 -9.95 3.70
C HIS A 506 7.73 -10.02 2.89
N VAL A 507 8.86 -10.14 3.59
CA VAL A 507 10.19 -10.13 2.95
C VAL A 507 10.98 -11.33 3.44
N ILE A 508 11.33 -12.21 2.51
CA ILE A 508 12.20 -13.37 2.74
C ILE A 508 13.53 -13.12 2.05
N PRO A 509 14.65 -13.01 2.80
CA PRO A 509 15.96 -12.87 2.19
C PRO A 509 16.31 -14.13 1.39
N TYR A 510 16.99 -13.96 0.27
CA TYR A 510 17.51 -15.11 -0.49
C TYR A 510 18.48 -15.93 0.38
N PRO A 511 18.63 -17.25 0.12
CA PRO A 511 19.60 -18.07 0.83
C PRO A 511 21.01 -17.43 0.84
N GLY A 512 21.60 -17.28 2.02
CA GLY A 512 22.91 -16.67 2.19
C GLY A 512 22.94 -15.15 2.28
N GLN A 513 21.83 -14.44 2.05
CA GLN A 513 21.70 -12.99 2.29
C GLN A 513 21.73 -12.68 3.79
N ASN A 514 21.96 -11.42 4.18
CA ASN A 514 21.89 -11.00 5.57
C ASN A 514 20.49 -11.24 6.15
N ALA A 515 20.40 -11.91 7.29
CA ALA A 515 19.14 -12.22 7.96
C ALA A 515 18.35 -10.96 8.41
N LYS A 516 19.01 -9.79 8.50
CA LYS A 516 18.39 -8.50 8.81
C LYS A 516 17.86 -7.75 7.59
N MET A 517 18.01 -8.29 6.38
CA MET A 517 17.53 -7.65 5.15
C MET A 517 16.04 -7.25 5.17
N PRO A 518 15.10 -7.98 5.81
CA PRO A 518 13.68 -7.59 5.82
C PRO A 518 13.46 -6.20 6.42
N PHE A 519 14.17 -5.88 7.50
CA PHE A 519 14.10 -4.57 8.15
C PHE A 519 14.53 -3.44 7.21
N LEU A 520 15.67 -3.61 6.53
CA LEU A 520 16.21 -2.61 5.62
C LEU A 520 15.35 -2.45 4.36
N PHE A 521 14.81 -3.56 3.86
CA PHE A 521 13.89 -3.57 2.73
C PHE A 521 12.64 -2.75 3.03
N ASN A 522 11.97 -3.01 4.16
CA ASN A 522 10.76 -2.31 4.56
C ASN A 522 10.99 -0.81 4.79
N MET A 523 12.12 -0.45 5.39
CA MET A 523 12.48 0.95 5.60
C MET A 523 12.65 1.67 4.26
N ARG A 524 13.36 1.05 3.32
CA ARG A 524 13.58 1.60 1.99
C ARG A 524 12.29 1.66 1.18
N LYS A 525 11.41 0.65 1.30
CA LYS A 525 10.08 0.66 0.68
C LYS A 525 9.26 1.85 1.16
N GLY A 526 9.22 2.11 2.47
CA GLY A 526 8.51 3.27 3.02
C GLY A 526 9.02 4.61 2.46
N MET A 527 10.34 4.77 2.34
CA MET A 527 10.93 5.98 1.75
C MET A 527 10.58 6.15 0.28
N LEU A 528 10.63 5.04 -0.46
CA LEU A 528 10.28 4.98 -1.87
C LEU A 528 8.81 5.32 -2.08
N ASP A 529 7.91 4.74 -1.28
CA ASP A 529 6.48 5.02 -1.35
C ASP A 529 6.22 6.51 -1.10
N SER A 530 6.79 7.12 -0.05
CA SER A 530 6.68 8.58 0.17
C SER A 530 7.18 9.42 -1.02
N ARG A 531 8.21 8.96 -1.73
CA ARG A 531 8.73 9.63 -2.93
C ARG A 531 7.76 9.50 -4.10
N ILE A 532 7.19 8.31 -4.32
CA ILE A 532 6.18 8.05 -5.35
C ILE A 532 4.95 8.91 -5.07
N GLU A 533 4.47 8.97 -3.82
CA GLU A 533 3.34 9.82 -3.42
C GLU A 533 3.61 11.27 -3.84
N PHE A 534 4.76 11.84 -3.48
CA PHE A 534 5.13 13.22 -3.83
C PHE A 534 5.24 13.45 -5.35
N MET A 535 5.87 12.53 -6.08
CA MET A 535 6.09 12.71 -7.50
C MET A 535 4.81 12.53 -8.32
N LEU A 536 3.92 11.62 -7.88
CA LEU A 536 2.58 11.45 -8.44
C LEU A 536 1.80 12.77 -8.35
N VAL A 537 1.81 13.41 -7.18
CA VAL A 537 1.19 14.74 -7.00
C VAL A 537 1.76 15.74 -7.98
N LYS A 538 3.09 15.87 -8.03
CA LYS A 538 3.76 16.84 -8.89
C LYS A 538 3.37 16.63 -10.36
N LYS A 539 3.18 15.38 -10.77
CA LYS A 539 2.72 15.01 -12.11
C LYS A 539 1.27 15.43 -12.35
N LEU A 540 0.35 15.09 -11.44
CA LEU A 540 -1.06 15.50 -11.49
C LEU A 540 -1.24 17.03 -11.45
N LEU A 541 -0.29 17.76 -10.85
CA LEU A 541 -0.29 19.23 -10.86
C LEU A 541 0.15 19.84 -12.18
N SER A 542 1.05 19.17 -12.91
CA SER A 542 1.64 19.73 -14.12
C SER A 542 0.64 19.94 -15.26
N SER A 543 -0.53 19.30 -15.16
CA SER A 543 -1.63 19.34 -16.14
C SER A 543 -2.60 20.51 -15.95
N THR A 544 -2.56 21.23 -14.81
CA THR A 544 -3.62 22.19 -14.43
C THR A 544 -3.08 23.55 -13.96
N THR A 545 -3.78 24.61 -14.38
CA THR A 545 -3.50 26.00 -13.95
C THR A 545 -4.36 26.44 -12.76
N GLU A 546 -5.32 25.60 -12.32
CA GLU A 546 -6.29 25.94 -11.28
C GLU A 546 -5.80 25.65 -9.85
N VAL A 547 -4.65 25.00 -9.70
CA VAL A 547 -4.13 24.62 -8.38
C VAL A 547 -3.29 25.75 -7.81
N ARG A 548 -3.66 26.18 -6.60
CA ARG A 548 -3.03 27.33 -5.93
C ARG A 548 -1.70 26.96 -5.25
N ARG A 549 -1.60 25.75 -4.68
CA ARG A 549 -0.39 25.23 -4.02
C ARG A 549 -0.44 23.72 -3.81
N MET A 550 0.73 23.10 -3.74
CA MET A 550 0.90 21.74 -3.23
C MET A 550 0.93 21.79 -1.69
N ALA A 551 0.31 20.82 -1.02
CA ALA A 551 0.42 20.73 0.44
C ALA A 551 1.85 20.29 0.83
N PRO A 552 2.43 20.83 1.91
CA PRO A 552 3.72 20.35 2.42
C PRO A 552 3.65 18.87 2.82
N SER A 553 4.59 18.07 2.33
CA SER A 553 4.77 16.66 2.73
C SER A 553 5.88 16.55 3.78
N ALA A 554 5.99 15.41 4.45
CA ALA A 554 7.12 15.16 5.35
C ALA A 554 8.46 15.33 4.61
N MET A 555 8.55 14.89 3.35
CA MET A 555 9.76 15.04 2.53
C MET A 555 10.14 16.51 2.31
N THR A 556 9.19 17.36 1.90
CA THR A 556 9.50 18.79 1.69
C THR A 556 9.78 19.52 3.00
N VAL A 557 9.15 19.11 4.10
CA VAL A 557 9.46 19.62 5.44
C VAL A 557 10.92 19.30 5.82
N PHE A 558 11.40 18.08 5.57
CA PHE A 558 12.78 17.70 5.88
C PHE A 558 13.80 18.41 4.99
N GLU A 559 13.50 18.55 3.70
CA GLU A 559 14.33 19.31 2.76
C GLU A 559 14.43 20.79 3.18
N ALA A 560 13.29 21.42 3.45
CA ALA A 560 13.22 22.82 3.90
C ALA A 560 13.89 23.02 5.28
N ALA A 561 13.73 22.06 6.19
CA ALA A 561 14.39 22.08 7.51
C ALA A 561 15.90 22.14 7.35
N ARG A 562 16.48 21.31 6.47
CA ARG A 562 17.92 21.35 6.20
C ARG A 562 18.35 22.69 5.61
N ASN A 563 17.65 23.16 4.59
CA ASN A 563 17.96 24.42 3.93
C ASN A 563 17.92 25.62 4.90
N GLN A 564 17.10 25.53 5.94
CA GLN A 564 16.98 26.52 7.02
C GLN A 564 17.89 26.25 8.23
N GLY A 565 18.70 25.18 8.21
CA GLY A 565 19.56 24.80 9.33
C GLY A 565 18.80 24.37 10.59
N ILE A 566 17.58 23.83 10.44
CA ILE A 566 16.74 23.35 11.54
C ILE A 566 17.17 21.91 11.90
N PRO A 567 17.58 21.65 13.16
CA PRO A 567 17.98 20.30 13.58
C PRO A 567 16.83 19.29 13.53
N ILE A 568 17.10 18.09 13.05
CA ILE A 568 16.21 16.92 13.18
C ILE A 568 16.47 16.24 14.52
N LYS A 569 15.40 15.84 15.21
CA LYS A 569 15.43 15.10 16.48
C LYS A 569 14.89 13.69 16.27
N VAL A 570 15.64 12.71 16.79
CA VAL A 570 15.23 11.30 16.83
C VAL A 570 14.68 10.99 18.23
N LEU A 571 13.40 10.69 18.33
CA LEU A 571 12.71 10.33 19.58
C LEU A 571 12.41 8.83 19.57
N ALA A 572 12.60 8.14 20.69
CA ALA A 572 12.36 6.70 20.79
C ALA A 572 11.66 6.33 22.10
N GLY A 573 10.45 5.79 21.97
CA GLY A 573 9.66 5.24 23.07
C GLY A 573 9.08 6.28 24.06
N PRO A 574 8.31 5.81 25.06
CA PRO A 574 7.49 6.69 25.90
C PRO A 574 8.29 7.63 26.82
N LYS A 575 9.55 7.31 27.12
CA LYS A 575 10.42 8.09 28.01
C LYS A 575 10.81 9.44 27.42
N ASP A 576 10.82 9.55 26.09
CA ASP A 576 11.16 10.76 25.36
C ASP A 576 10.02 11.78 25.36
N ILE A 577 8.80 11.39 25.70
CA ILE A 577 7.62 12.29 25.74
C ILE A 577 7.88 13.47 26.70
N PRO A 578 8.05 13.27 28.02
CA PRO A 578 8.21 14.40 28.95
C PRO A 578 9.58 15.07 28.88
N THR A 579 10.60 14.42 28.31
CA THR A 579 12.00 14.88 28.37
C THR A 579 12.46 15.57 27.09
N ARG A 580 11.93 15.17 25.93
CA ARG A 580 12.42 15.61 24.62
C ARG A 580 11.29 16.14 23.73
N LEU A 581 10.16 15.44 23.62
CA LEU A 581 9.02 15.88 22.79
C LEU A 581 8.43 17.21 23.25
N GLU A 582 8.24 17.37 24.56
CA GLU A 582 7.67 18.61 25.11
C GLU A 582 8.54 19.84 24.83
N SER A 583 9.86 19.65 24.68
CA SER A 583 10.80 20.72 24.37
C SER A 583 10.77 21.21 22.92
N LEU A 584 10.11 20.48 22.02
CA LEU A 584 10.04 20.85 20.60
C LEU A 584 9.11 22.05 20.38
N GLU A 585 9.49 22.96 19.49
CA GLU A 585 8.70 24.13 19.10
C GLU A 585 7.78 23.82 17.90
N ILE A 586 7.02 22.73 18.01
CA ILE A 586 6.03 22.25 17.04
C ILE A 586 4.62 22.34 17.62
N SER A 587 3.60 22.14 16.78
CA SER A 587 2.21 22.30 17.19
C SER A 587 1.75 21.28 18.27
N PRO A 588 0.73 21.62 19.08
CA PRO A 588 0.13 20.68 20.03
C PRO A 588 -0.48 19.43 19.37
N GLU A 589 -0.92 19.56 18.12
CA GLU A 589 -1.43 18.46 17.29
C GLU A 589 -0.32 17.46 16.98
N ALA A 590 0.81 17.94 16.44
CA ALA A 590 1.97 17.11 16.16
C ALA A 590 2.51 16.43 17.45
N LYS A 591 2.60 17.16 18.56
CA LYS A 591 3.01 16.58 19.85
C LYS A 591 2.08 15.46 20.30
N ALA A 592 0.77 15.64 20.21
CA ALA A 592 -0.20 14.61 20.62
C ALA A 592 -0.06 13.34 19.78
N ARG A 593 0.13 13.47 18.46
CA ARG A 593 0.27 12.34 17.53
C ARG A 593 1.61 11.61 17.71
N ILE A 594 2.71 12.36 17.79
CA ILE A 594 4.04 11.81 18.06
C ILE A 594 4.06 11.09 19.42
N ALA A 595 3.38 11.61 20.43
CA ALA A 595 3.28 10.93 21.71
C ALA A 595 2.60 9.56 21.60
N GLU A 596 1.64 9.40 20.69
CA GLU A 596 0.99 8.12 20.44
C GLU A 596 1.91 7.14 19.71
N ALA A 597 2.61 7.59 18.66
CA ALA A 597 3.63 6.80 17.98
C ALA A 597 4.71 6.28 18.95
N LEU A 598 5.18 7.14 19.87
CA LEU A 598 6.15 6.78 20.90
C LEU A 598 5.60 5.79 21.93
N ARG A 599 4.29 5.82 22.24
CA ARG A 599 3.63 4.81 23.09
C ARG A 599 3.53 3.45 22.42
N SER A 600 3.39 3.46 21.09
CA SER A 600 3.46 2.27 20.24
C SER A 600 4.90 1.80 19.96
N TYR A 601 5.90 2.40 20.62
CA TYR A 601 7.33 2.09 20.47
C TYR A 601 7.89 2.33 19.06
N HIS A 602 7.26 3.17 18.25
CA HIS A 602 7.87 3.67 17.03
C HIS A 602 9.01 4.65 17.37
N THR A 603 10.03 4.66 16.51
CA THR A 603 11.04 5.73 16.50
C THR A 603 10.52 6.86 15.62
N VAL A 604 10.66 8.10 16.08
CA VAL A 604 10.15 9.28 15.39
C VAL A 604 11.29 10.22 15.02
N ASN A 605 11.37 10.58 13.74
CA ASN A 605 12.25 11.61 13.22
C ASN A 605 11.46 12.88 12.97
N VAL A 606 11.79 13.99 13.64
CA VAL A 606 10.99 15.23 13.55
C VAL A 606 11.88 16.49 13.61
N PRO A 607 11.60 17.55 12.83
CA PRO A 607 12.25 18.83 13.00
C PRO A 607 12.05 19.41 14.41
N SER A 608 13.06 20.10 14.94
CA SER A 608 12.98 20.62 16.31
C SER A 608 11.97 21.76 16.50
N ARG A 609 11.49 22.37 15.39
CA ARG A 609 10.53 23.47 15.35
C ARG A 609 9.74 23.44 14.04
N MET A 610 8.63 24.20 13.97
CA MET A 610 7.89 24.42 12.71
C MET A 610 8.83 24.94 11.61
N VAL A 611 8.64 24.44 10.40
CA VAL A 611 9.49 24.67 9.22
C VAL A 611 8.72 25.49 8.19
N ASP A 612 9.33 26.53 7.63
CA ASP A 612 8.72 27.29 6.54
C ASP A 612 8.86 26.52 5.22
N VAL A 613 7.75 26.04 4.65
CA VAL A 613 7.71 25.41 3.33
C VAL A 613 6.93 26.32 2.40
N ASP A 614 7.64 27.04 1.51
CA ASP A 614 7.08 28.00 0.56
C ASP A 614 6.10 29.03 1.17
N GLY A 615 6.42 29.54 2.36
CA GLY A 615 5.63 30.53 3.09
C GLY A 615 4.58 29.93 4.04
N VAL A 616 4.50 28.60 4.14
CA VAL A 616 3.60 27.88 5.03
C VAL A 616 4.39 27.21 6.15
N LEU A 617 4.21 27.70 7.38
CA LEU A 617 4.78 27.06 8.57
C LEU A 617 4.11 25.69 8.79
N SER A 618 4.91 24.63 8.65
CA SER A 618 4.46 23.24 8.66
C SER A 618 5.38 22.35 9.49
N THR A 619 4.91 21.17 9.86
CA THR A 619 5.74 20.11 10.44
C THR A 619 5.30 18.76 9.88
N GLY A 620 6.21 17.80 9.93
CA GLY A 620 6.03 16.43 9.46
C GLY A 620 7.14 15.57 10.05
N TRP A 621 6.91 14.27 10.15
CA TRP A 621 7.85 13.33 10.75
C TRP A 621 7.84 11.99 10.03
N TYR A 622 8.89 11.20 10.24
CA TYR A 622 8.88 9.77 9.90
C TYR A 622 8.69 8.95 11.15
N GLU A 623 7.77 7.99 11.09
CA GLU A 623 7.61 6.93 12.08
C GLU A 623 8.27 5.66 11.55
N VAL A 624 9.05 4.99 12.39
CA VAL A 624 9.73 3.73 12.04
C VAL A 624 9.40 2.68 13.10
N ASP A 625 8.82 1.56 12.66
CA ASP A 625 8.66 0.38 13.50
C ASP A 625 10.05 -0.26 13.75
N GLY A 626 10.47 -0.29 15.02
CA GLY A 626 11.79 -0.78 15.40
C GLY A 626 12.00 -2.30 15.25
N LYS A 627 10.94 -3.07 14.97
CA LYS A 627 11.00 -4.52 14.73
C LYS A 627 10.96 -4.85 13.24
N THR A 628 10.01 -4.27 12.51
CA THR A 628 9.75 -4.62 11.10
C THR A 628 10.52 -3.74 10.12
N GLY A 629 10.96 -2.56 10.56
CA GLY A 629 11.55 -1.54 9.69
C GLY A 629 10.51 -0.79 8.86
N GLU A 630 9.21 -1.05 9.03
CA GLU A 630 8.15 -0.31 8.34
C GLU A 630 8.30 1.19 8.65
N LEU A 631 8.42 1.98 7.57
CA LEU A 631 8.57 3.42 7.65
C LEU A 631 7.36 4.09 7.04
N VAL A 632 6.84 5.08 7.75
CA VAL A 632 5.69 5.87 7.32
C VAL A 632 6.01 7.36 7.46
N SER A 633 5.76 8.13 6.41
CA SER A 633 5.73 9.60 6.47
C SER A 633 4.42 10.06 7.11
N VAL A 634 4.48 11.07 7.97
CA VAL A 634 3.28 11.59 8.65
C VAL A 634 3.27 13.12 8.60
N THR A 635 2.13 13.68 8.22
CA THR A 635 1.84 15.13 8.26
C THR A 635 1.16 15.52 9.56
N GLU A 636 1.07 16.82 9.86
CA GLU A 636 0.49 17.33 11.10
C GLU A 636 -0.94 16.81 11.41
N ASP A 637 -1.77 16.58 10.39
CA ASP A 637 -3.12 16.01 10.52
C ASP A 637 -3.12 14.48 10.77
N GLY A 638 -1.95 13.85 10.87
CA GLY A 638 -1.77 12.42 11.01
C GLY A 638 -2.14 11.60 9.77
N GLY A 639 -2.31 12.25 8.62
CA GLY A 639 -2.28 11.57 7.33
C GLY A 639 -0.86 11.22 6.92
N HIS A 640 -0.72 10.32 5.96
CA HIS A 640 0.60 9.98 5.43
C HIS A 640 1.05 10.95 4.32
N GLN A 641 0.10 11.42 3.50
CA GLN A 641 0.29 12.59 2.63
C GLN A 641 -1.03 13.31 2.28
N GLU A 642 -1.11 14.63 2.47
CA GLU A 642 -2.08 15.46 1.73
C GLU A 642 -1.49 15.69 0.32
N LEU A 643 -2.19 15.24 -0.72
CA LEU A 643 -1.71 15.29 -2.09
C LEU A 643 -1.82 16.72 -2.64
N LEU A 644 -2.99 17.35 -2.49
CA LEU A 644 -3.31 18.61 -3.16
C LEU A 644 -4.17 19.50 -2.27
N GLU A 645 -3.97 20.80 -2.34
CA GLU A 645 -4.93 21.78 -1.81
C GLU A 645 -5.40 22.72 -2.92
N MET A 646 -6.60 22.47 -3.42
CA MET A 646 -7.27 23.36 -4.35
C MET A 646 -8.04 24.42 -3.55
N ALA A 647 -7.54 25.65 -3.52
CA ALA A 647 -8.28 26.76 -2.94
C ALA A 647 -9.33 27.28 -3.95
N LEU A 648 -10.60 27.10 -3.62
CA LEU A 648 -11.72 27.62 -4.38
C LEU A 648 -12.05 28.99 -3.82
N VAL A 649 -11.54 30.04 -4.49
CA VAL A 649 -11.99 31.40 -4.23
C VAL A 649 -13.25 31.64 -5.06
N THR A 650 -14.41 31.57 -4.42
CA THR A 650 -15.63 32.17 -4.98
C THR A 650 -16.05 33.31 -4.09
N SER A 651 -16.47 34.41 -4.71
CA SER A 651 -17.11 35.53 -4.02
C SER A 651 -18.60 35.42 -4.26
N ILE A 652 -19.35 34.81 -3.34
CA ILE A 652 -20.82 34.76 -3.43
C ILE A 652 -21.45 34.98 -2.06
N LEU A 653 -21.84 36.24 -1.85
CA LEU A 653 -22.76 36.69 -0.82
C LEU A 653 -24.04 35.83 -0.80
N PHE A 654 -24.23 35.06 0.28
CA PHE A 654 -25.52 34.80 0.92
C PHE A 654 -26.73 34.40 0.03
N VAL A 655 -26.53 33.58 -1.00
CA VAL A 655 -27.65 32.98 -1.77
C VAL A 655 -27.46 31.47 -1.88
N GLY A 656 -27.72 30.77 -0.78
CA GLY A 656 -27.98 29.32 -0.75
C GLY A 656 -26.80 28.38 -1.03
N LEU A 657 -26.63 27.37 -0.16
CA LEU A 657 -25.73 26.22 -0.35
C LEU A 657 -25.66 25.62 -1.79
N PRO A 658 -26.74 25.59 -2.60
CA PRO A 658 -26.69 25.01 -3.95
C PRO A 658 -25.77 25.72 -4.94
N MET A 659 -25.61 27.05 -4.85
CA MET A 659 -24.86 27.84 -5.84
C MET A 659 -23.34 27.69 -5.68
N THR A 660 -22.86 27.61 -4.43
CA THR A 660 -21.45 27.34 -4.10
C THR A 660 -21.03 25.93 -4.52
N LEU A 661 -21.93 24.95 -4.39
CA LEU A 661 -21.66 23.55 -4.80
C LEU A 661 -21.58 23.41 -6.33
N CYS A 662 -22.37 24.14 -7.13
CA CYS A 662 -22.31 23.98 -8.59
C CYS A 662 -20.98 24.46 -9.22
N ILE A 663 -20.38 25.52 -8.70
CA ILE A 663 -19.05 25.99 -9.14
C ILE A 663 -17.96 25.02 -8.70
N PHE A 664 -18.12 24.44 -7.51
CA PHE A 664 -17.26 23.39 -6.97
C PHE A 664 -17.18 22.17 -7.93
N TRP A 665 -18.32 21.76 -8.50
CA TRP A 665 -18.42 20.63 -9.43
C TRP A 665 -17.71 20.85 -10.75
N GLY A 666 -17.80 22.06 -11.30
CA GLY A 666 -17.13 22.41 -12.57
C GLY A 666 -15.62 22.23 -12.48
N LYS A 667 -15.02 22.61 -11.34
CA LYS A 667 -13.57 22.52 -11.12
C LYS A 667 -13.10 21.10 -10.81
N ILE A 668 -13.86 20.33 -10.03
CA ILE A 668 -13.57 18.89 -9.83
C ILE A 668 -13.63 18.14 -11.16
N ALA A 669 -14.69 18.38 -11.95
CA ALA A 669 -14.85 17.75 -13.24
C ALA A 669 -13.75 18.18 -14.23
N SER A 670 -13.28 19.42 -14.15
CA SER A 670 -12.13 19.92 -14.90
C SER A 670 -10.83 19.22 -14.46
N PHE A 671 -10.55 19.20 -13.16
CA PHE A 671 -9.33 18.61 -12.61
C PHE A 671 -9.23 17.12 -12.94
N PHE A 672 -10.18 16.29 -12.50
CA PHE A 672 -10.09 14.85 -12.74
C PHE A 672 -10.37 14.48 -14.19
N GLY A 673 -11.34 15.15 -14.82
CA GLY A 673 -11.85 14.76 -16.13
C GLY A 673 -11.03 15.21 -17.33
N GLN A 674 -10.19 16.23 -17.17
CA GLN A 674 -9.32 16.74 -18.24
C GLN A 674 -7.83 16.47 -17.99
N ASP A 675 -7.48 15.87 -16.86
CA ASP A 675 -6.10 15.47 -16.58
C ASP A 675 -5.69 14.31 -17.49
N ASP A 676 -4.70 14.54 -18.34
CA ASP A 676 -4.18 13.55 -19.29
C ASP A 676 -3.50 12.35 -18.61
N THR A 677 -2.89 12.58 -17.45
CA THR A 677 -2.28 11.52 -16.63
C THR A 677 -3.35 10.57 -16.12
N LEU A 678 -4.47 11.08 -15.62
CA LEU A 678 -5.57 10.25 -15.15
C LEU A 678 -6.32 9.59 -16.32
N SER A 679 -6.59 10.35 -17.37
CA SER A 679 -7.48 9.91 -18.45
C SER A 679 -6.79 9.08 -19.53
N ASN A 680 -5.50 9.25 -19.80
CA ASN A 680 -4.84 8.66 -20.99
C ASN A 680 -3.50 7.98 -20.72
N TYR A 681 -2.92 8.09 -19.51
CA TYR A 681 -1.69 7.36 -19.20
C TYR A 681 -1.89 5.86 -19.44
N LYS A 682 -0.91 5.22 -20.10
CA LYS A 682 -0.84 3.77 -20.28
C LYS A 682 0.61 3.30 -20.07
N PRO A 683 0.88 2.35 -19.16
CA PRO A 683 2.16 1.67 -19.10
C PRO A 683 2.29 0.72 -20.31
N THR A 684 3.49 0.57 -20.89
CA THR A 684 3.75 -0.40 -21.97
C THR A 684 3.79 -1.87 -21.48
N PRO A 685 3.55 -2.88 -22.36
CA PRO A 685 3.01 -4.19 -21.96
C PRO A 685 3.99 -5.23 -21.37
N ASP A 686 5.30 -5.04 -21.51
CA ASP A 686 6.30 -6.07 -21.24
C ASP A 686 6.85 -5.92 -19.81
N MET A 687 6.09 -6.43 -18.83
CA MET A 687 6.41 -6.31 -17.39
C MET A 687 6.72 -4.87 -16.91
N GLY A 688 5.77 -3.97 -17.04
CA GLY A 688 5.89 -2.62 -16.47
C GLY A 688 6.65 -1.67 -17.38
N GLY A 689 5.99 -1.20 -18.43
CA GLY A 689 6.40 0.03 -19.08
C GLY A 689 6.63 1.16 -18.09
N TYR A 690 7.47 2.12 -18.47
CA TYR A 690 8.03 3.12 -17.56
C TYR A 690 6.99 3.59 -16.53
N PRO A 691 7.26 3.40 -15.23
CA PRO A 691 6.39 3.89 -14.17
C PRO A 691 6.07 5.37 -14.40
N LEU A 692 4.90 5.81 -13.94
CA LEU A 692 4.46 7.18 -14.17
C LEU A 692 5.47 8.17 -13.58
N VAL A 693 6.03 7.81 -12.44
CA VAL A 693 7.18 8.48 -11.83
C VAL A 693 8.47 7.83 -12.31
N ASP A 694 9.33 8.61 -12.96
CA ASP A 694 10.69 8.21 -13.31
C ASP A 694 11.62 8.33 -12.09
N LEU A 695 12.02 7.18 -11.55
CA LEU A 695 13.06 6.97 -10.55
C LEU A 695 14.13 6.05 -11.15
N SER A 696 14.52 6.26 -12.41
CA SER A 696 15.58 5.51 -13.10
C SER A 696 16.92 5.51 -12.36
N SER A 697 17.16 6.44 -11.43
CA SER A 697 18.25 6.35 -10.44
C SER A 697 18.22 5.06 -9.60
N ILE A 698 17.03 4.50 -9.36
CA ILE A 698 16.81 3.19 -8.74
C ILE A 698 17.14 2.06 -9.70
N GLU A 699 17.10 2.28 -11.02
CA GLU A 699 17.36 1.31 -12.09
C GLU A 699 18.80 1.32 -12.64
N ASP A 700 19.51 2.44 -12.62
CA ASP A 700 20.82 2.53 -13.28
C ASP A 700 22.01 2.22 -12.38
N LEU A 701 21.86 2.35 -11.06
CA LEU A 701 22.87 1.99 -10.04
C LEU A 701 22.12 1.57 -8.75
N PRO A 702 22.71 0.82 -7.79
CA PRO A 702 22.14 0.84 -6.46
C PRO A 702 22.23 2.31 -6.01
N PRO A 703 21.13 2.96 -5.59
CA PRO A 703 21.15 4.38 -5.29
C PRO A 703 22.27 4.65 -4.30
N ASP A 704 22.95 5.78 -4.46
CA ASP A 704 23.95 6.27 -3.53
C ASP A 704 23.31 6.43 -2.15
N VAL A 705 23.23 5.35 -1.37
CA VAL A 705 22.82 5.42 0.03
C VAL A 705 24.04 5.92 0.78
N ARG A 706 24.03 7.22 1.06
CA ARG A 706 25.10 7.87 1.80
C ARG A 706 24.69 7.89 3.26
N ALA A 707 25.51 7.30 4.11
CA ALA A 707 25.36 7.42 5.56
C ALA A 707 26.55 8.20 6.11
N TRP A 708 26.31 9.09 7.06
CA TRP A 708 27.39 9.73 7.82
C TRP A 708 26.98 9.99 9.25
N GLN A 709 27.95 9.92 10.14
CA GLN A 709 27.75 10.24 11.54
C GLN A 709 27.59 11.74 11.70
N ILE A 710 26.56 12.16 12.44
CA ILE A 710 26.40 13.57 12.82
C ILE A 710 27.06 13.80 14.18
N ASP A 711 26.85 12.88 15.13
CA ASP A 711 27.44 12.91 16.47
C ASP A 711 27.56 11.50 17.08
N GLU A 712 28.10 11.40 18.30
CA GLU A 712 28.29 10.13 19.02
C GLU A 712 26.99 9.32 19.21
N SER A 713 25.83 9.97 19.09
CA SER A 713 24.50 9.38 19.34
C SER A 713 23.64 9.22 18.09
N THR A 714 24.02 9.80 16.93
CA THR A 714 23.21 9.78 15.71
C THR A 714 23.98 9.67 14.39
N TYR A 715 23.35 9.01 13.41
CA TYR A 715 23.74 9.04 11.99
C TYR A 715 22.57 9.48 11.13
N THR A 716 22.86 10.04 9.95
CA THR A 716 21.85 10.27 8.91
C THR A 716 22.12 9.36 7.72
N VAL A 717 21.04 8.77 7.19
CA VAL A 717 21.01 8.03 5.93
C VAL A 717 20.28 8.88 4.91
N GLU A 718 20.92 9.08 3.76
CA GLU A 718 20.38 9.75 2.58
C GLU A 718 20.11 8.70 1.50
N ILE A 719 18.90 8.72 0.92
CA ILE A 719 18.54 7.94 -0.27
C ILE A 719 17.98 8.92 -1.31
N GLU A 720 18.75 9.15 -2.37
CA GLU A 720 18.48 10.02 -3.53
C GLU A 720 18.23 11.50 -3.18
N ASP A 721 17.31 11.82 -2.28
CA ASP A 721 17.03 13.15 -1.69
C ASP A 721 16.24 13.06 -0.35
N THR A 722 15.98 11.86 0.17
CA THR A 722 15.26 11.66 1.45
C THR A 722 16.23 11.31 2.55
N TYR A 723 16.07 11.93 3.71
CA TYR A 723 17.07 11.87 4.79
C TYR A 723 16.40 11.47 6.09
N ILE A 724 16.93 10.43 6.73
CA ILE A 724 16.44 9.97 8.02
C ILE A 724 17.60 9.89 8.98
N THR A 725 17.40 10.42 10.19
CA THR A 725 18.38 10.34 11.26
C THR A 725 18.01 9.17 12.18
N PHE A 726 19.00 8.44 12.65
CA PHE A 726 18.79 7.32 13.57
C PHE A 726 19.76 7.42 14.73
N SER A 727 19.43 6.71 15.82
CA SER A 727 20.37 6.56 16.93
C SER A 727 21.52 5.62 16.55
N THR A 728 22.74 5.96 16.98
CA THR A 728 23.93 5.10 16.86
C THR A 728 23.79 3.74 17.56
N HIS A 729 22.76 3.53 18.40
CA HIS A 729 22.49 2.21 19.00
C HIS A 729 21.67 1.27 18.10
N LEU A 730 20.93 1.83 17.14
CA LEU A 730 20.10 1.08 16.20
C LEU A 730 20.88 0.68 14.94
N LEU A 731 22.10 1.17 14.75
CA LEU A 731 22.78 1.22 13.44
C LEU A 731 24.07 0.40 13.26
N PRO A 732 24.85 -0.03 14.29
CA PRO A 732 26.07 -0.80 14.07
C PRO A 732 25.83 -2.16 13.40
N GLU A 733 24.58 -2.66 13.44
CA GLU A 733 24.14 -3.86 12.73
C GLU A 733 23.47 -3.55 11.37
N TYR A 734 23.16 -2.28 11.05
CA TYR A 734 22.20 -1.90 10.00
C TYR A 734 22.73 -0.90 8.96
N ILE A 735 23.85 -0.18 9.20
CA ILE A 735 24.45 0.69 8.17
C ILE A 735 25.25 -0.15 7.19
N GLN A 736 24.68 -0.32 6.00
CA GLN A 736 25.25 -0.91 4.80
C GLN A 736 25.39 0.18 3.74
N VAL A 737 26.60 0.42 3.21
CA VAL A 737 26.71 1.11 1.92
C VAL A 737 26.30 0.10 0.85
N THR A 738 25.28 0.52 0.11
CA THR A 738 24.89 0.04 -1.22
C THR A 738 26.11 -0.04 -2.12
N GLY A 739 26.27 -1.12 -2.90
CA GLY A 739 27.39 -1.31 -3.84
C GLY A 739 27.50 -0.31 -4.99
N SER A 740 27.35 1.00 -4.74
CA SER A 740 27.62 2.08 -5.68
C SER A 740 29.13 2.36 -5.73
N SER A 741 29.57 3.05 -6.78
CA SER A 741 30.98 3.37 -6.99
C SER A 741 31.57 4.11 -5.78
N GLY A 742 32.58 3.52 -5.14
CA GLY A 742 33.21 4.08 -3.93
C GLY A 742 32.79 3.43 -2.62
N SER A 743 32.02 2.33 -2.68
CA SER A 743 31.69 1.51 -1.51
C SER A 743 32.94 0.98 -0.82
N ILE A 744 33.00 1.14 0.50
CA ILE A 744 34.14 0.69 1.30
C ILE A 744 33.79 -0.63 1.97
N ILE A 745 34.71 -1.58 1.90
CA ILE A 745 34.67 -2.78 2.72
C ILE A 745 35.68 -2.59 3.84
N ASP A 746 35.17 -2.18 5.00
CA ASP A 746 35.94 -2.10 6.23
C ASP A 746 35.66 -3.31 7.11
N TYR A 747 36.69 -4.13 7.31
CA TYR A 747 36.62 -5.33 8.12
C TYR A 747 36.88 -5.10 9.61
N SER A 748 37.25 -3.88 10.00
CA SER A 748 37.45 -3.49 11.41
C SER A 748 36.15 -3.10 12.10
N GLY A 749 35.07 -2.84 11.34
CA GLY A 749 33.76 -2.48 11.86
C GLY A 749 33.67 -1.05 12.39
N HIS A 750 34.59 -0.17 11.97
CA HIS A 750 34.66 1.22 12.43
C HIS A 750 34.16 2.22 11.37
N ASP A 751 34.12 1.85 10.09
CA ASP A 751 33.52 2.58 8.99
C ASP A 751 32.30 1.85 8.40
N ILE A 752 31.73 2.40 7.33
CA ILE A 752 30.61 1.77 6.63
C ILE A 752 31.10 0.51 5.90
N GLU A 753 30.51 -0.64 6.24
CA GLU A 753 30.87 -1.95 5.71
C GLU A 753 29.77 -2.50 4.80
N VAL A 754 30.16 -3.22 3.74
CA VAL A 754 29.23 -4.02 2.93
C VAL A 754 28.92 -5.30 3.70
N ILE A 755 27.66 -5.44 4.14
CA ILE A 755 27.18 -6.62 4.87
C ILE A 755 25.93 -7.21 4.20
N THR A 756 25.89 -7.16 2.87
CA THR A 756 24.75 -7.49 2.01
C THR A 756 25.22 -8.02 0.67
N LEU A 757 24.42 -8.91 0.07
CA LEU A 757 24.53 -9.34 -1.32
C LEU A 757 23.57 -8.53 -2.22
N PHE A 758 23.90 -8.35 -3.50
CA PHE A 758 23.06 -7.64 -4.46
C PHE A 758 23.02 -8.33 -5.82
N GLY A 759 21.89 -8.29 -6.52
CA GLY A 759 21.83 -8.67 -7.93
C GLY A 759 22.60 -7.67 -8.79
N SER A 760 23.60 -8.13 -9.54
CA SER A 760 24.42 -7.26 -10.39
C SER A 760 23.97 -7.24 -11.85
N ARG A 761 24.14 -6.09 -12.52
CA ARG A 761 24.30 -6.04 -13.97
C ARG A 761 25.71 -6.52 -14.33
N GLN A 762 25.87 -7.35 -15.36
CA GLN A 762 27.22 -7.76 -15.81
C GLN A 762 28.02 -6.51 -16.21
N THR A 763 29.25 -6.35 -15.69
CA THR A 763 30.14 -5.26 -16.10
C THR A 763 30.69 -5.50 -17.51
N GLU A 764 30.91 -4.43 -18.28
CA GLU A 764 31.58 -4.53 -19.60
C GLU A 764 33.10 -4.80 -19.48
N ASP A 765 33.64 -4.72 -18.26
CA ASP A 765 35.05 -5.03 -18.00
C ASP A 765 35.32 -6.53 -18.25
N SER A 766 36.44 -6.81 -18.92
CA SER A 766 36.94 -8.17 -19.18
C SER A 766 38.19 -8.47 -18.35
N GLY A 767 38.36 -9.75 -18.05
CA GLY A 767 39.44 -10.32 -17.28
C GLY A 767 40.17 -11.41 -18.04
N GLU A 768 41.05 -12.11 -17.33
CA GLU A 768 41.69 -13.32 -17.86
C GLU A 768 40.70 -14.49 -17.81
N ILE A 769 40.45 -15.11 -18.96
CA ILE A 769 39.51 -16.24 -19.10
C ILE A 769 40.30 -17.55 -19.18
N LEU A 770 39.99 -18.48 -18.28
CA LEU A 770 40.39 -19.87 -18.33
C LEU A 770 39.21 -20.73 -18.80
N THR A 771 39.48 -21.75 -19.60
CA THR A 771 38.46 -22.68 -20.12
C THR A 771 38.83 -24.11 -19.76
N GLY A 772 37.86 -24.86 -19.26
CA GLY A 772 38.00 -26.25 -18.84
C GLY A 772 36.77 -27.09 -19.23
N PRO A 773 36.76 -28.39 -18.91
CA PRO A 773 35.65 -29.27 -19.23
C PRO A 773 34.33 -28.84 -18.56
N GLY A 774 33.39 -28.32 -19.34
CA GLY A 774 32.08 -27.89 -18.84
C GLY A 774 32.10 -26.58 -18.05
N MET A 775 33.21 -25.81 -18.04
CA MET A 775 33.18 -24.48 -17.43
C MET A 775 34.19 -23.49 -18.02
N THR A 776 33.93 -22.20 -17.81
CA THR A 776 34.90 -21.10 -17.93
C THR A 776 35.07 -20.39 -16.60
N LEU A 777 36.23 -19.79 -16.36
CA LEU A 777 36.54 -19.00 -15.17
C LEU A 777 37.20 -17.70 -15.59
N GLU A 778 36.62 -16.56 -15.26
CA GLU A 778 37.17 -15.24 -15.53
C GLU A 778 37.34 -14.45 -14.23
N THR A 779 38.46 -13.76 -14.05
CA THR A 779 38.66 -12.83 -12.90
C THR A 779 38.77 -11.39 -13.41
N VAL A 780 37.84 -10.53 -13.00
CA VAL A 780 37.70 -9.14 -13.44
C VAL A 780 37.85 -8.20 -12.24
N PRO A 781 38.54 -7.06 -12.33
CA PRO A 781 38.53 -6.05 -11.28
C PRO A 781 37.10 -5.54 -11.00
N ASP A 782 36.74 -5.37 -9.72
CA ASP A 782 35.47 -4.76 -9.33
C ASP A 782 35.69 -3.33 -8.83
N ARG A 783 35.30 -2.35 -9.65
CA ARG A 783 35.47 -0.94 -9.33
C ARG A 783 34.38 -0.39 -8.41
N ALA A 784 33.32 -1.15 -8.14
CA ALA A 784 32.28 -0.73 -7.20
C ALA A 784 32.79 -0.70 -5.76
N PHE A 785 33.75 -1.57 -5.43
CA PHE A 785 34.20 -1.77 -4.06
C PHE A 785 35.69 -1.48 -3.88
N ALA A 786 36.05 -0.84 -2.77
CA ALA A 786 37.44 -0.72 -2.30
C ALA A 786 37.58 -1.35 -0.90
N VAL A 787 38.76 -1.89 -0.58
CA VAL A 787 39.08 -2.45 0.73
C VAL A 787 39.84 -1.41 1.56
N LYS A 788 39.42 -1.17 2.81
CA LYS A 788 40.09 -0.22 3.72
C LYS A 788 41.12 -0.91 4.63
N ILE A 789 42.23 -0.20 4.90
CA ILE A 789 43.20 -0.54 5.95
C ILE A 789 43.78 0.76 6.56
N GLY A 790 43.50 0.99 7.85
CA GLY A 790 43.77 2.31 8.46
C GLY A 790 43.09 3.41 7.65
N GLU A 791 43.81 4.49 7.32
CA GLU A 791 43.29 5.59 6.48
C GLU A 791 43.38 5.32 4.95
N SER A 792 43.88 4.15 4.52
CA SER A 792 44.11 3.85 3.10
C SER A 792 42.98 3.03 2.49
N GLN A 793 42.63 3.31 1.23
CA GLN A 793 41.73 2.50 0.41
C GLN A 793 42.49 1.80 -0.72
N LEU A 794 42.19 0.52 -0.93
CA LEU A 794 42.86 -0.34 -1.90
C LEU A 794 41.86 -0.85 -2.95
N PRO A 795 42.19 -0.79 -4.27
CA PRO A 795 41.39 -1.39 -5.33
C PRO A 795 41.62 -2.92 -5.36
N ALA A 796 41.24 -3.59 -4.27
CA ALA A 796 41.53 -5.00 -4.00
C ALA A 796 40.27 -5.87 -4.08
N SER A 797 39.32 -5.45 -4.91
CA SER A 797 38.03 -6.12 -5.14
C SER A 797 37.98 -6.67 -6.56
N PHE A 798 37.42 -7.87 -6.70
CA PHE A 798 37.35 -8.60 -7.95
C PHE A 798 36.02 -9.31 -8.08
N ARG A 799 35.61 -9.59 -9.31
CA ARG A 799 34.53 -10.50 -9.67
C ARG A 799 35.11 -11.75 -10.31
N VAL A 800 34.66 -12.90 -9.85
CA VAL A 800 34.94 -14.18 -10.46
C VAL A 800 33.70 -14.61 -11.22
N ARG A 801 33.78 -14.68 -12.55
CA ARG A 801 32.69 -15.15 -13.41
C ARG A 801 32.92 -16.60 -13.76
N ILE A 802 31.91 -17.43 -13.50
CA ILE A 802 31.94 -18.87 -13.73
C ILE A 802 30.89 -19.18 -14.78
N GLY A 803 31.31 -19.46 -16.02
CA GLY A 803 30.41 -19.86 -17.08
C GLY A 803 30.16 -21.37 -17.04
N ASN A 804 28.91 -21.80 -16.85
CA ASN A 804 28.54 -23.20 -16.88
C ASN A 804 28.26 -23.65 -18.32
N THR A 805 29.21 -24.36 -18.94
CA THR A 805 29.05 -24.91 -20.31
C THR A 805 28.64 -26.38 -20.30
N GLY A 806 28.21 -26.91 -19.15
CA GLY A 806 27.74 -28.28 -18.95
C GLY A 806 26.33 -28.32 -18.36
N SER A 807 25.98 -29.43 -17.69
CA SER A 807 24.72 -29.56 -16.95
C SER A 807 24.64 -28.56 -15.80
N ALA A 808 23.42 -28.19 -15.42
CA ALA A 808 23.14 -27.41 -14.22
C ALA A 808 23.76 -28.11 -12.99
N THR A 809 24.55 -27.38 -12.22
CA THR A 809 25.26 -27.91 -11.05
C THR A 809 25.73 -26.78 -10.14
N ASP A 810 26.28 -27.16 -9.00
CA ASP A 810 26.90 -26.29 -8.03
C ASP A 810 28.41 -26.18 -8.29
N PHE A 811 28.97 -24.99 -8.06
CA PHE A 811 30.39 -24.71 -8.19
C PHE A 811 31.00 -24.30 -6.85
N ASP A 812 32.02 -25.04 -6.44
CA ASP A 812 32.85 -24.70 -5.29
C ASP A 812 33.93 -23.69 -5.70
N LEU A 813 33.94 -22.53 -5.06
CA LEU A 813 34.97 -21.50 -5.24
C LEU A 813 35.88 -21.46 -4.02
N THR A 814 37.19 -21.57 -4.26
CA THR A 814 38.25 -21.48 -3.25
C THR A 814 39.38 -20.58 -3.74
N GLY A 815 40.39 -20.33 -2.93
CA GLY A 815 41.57 -19.61 -3.41
C GLY A 815 42.70 -19.52 -2.40
N ARG A 816 43.80 -18.89 -2.81
CA ARG A 816 44.99 -18.67 -1.99
C ARG A 816 45.40 -17.21 -2.02
N ALA A 817 45.57 -16.63 -0.82
CA ALA A 817 46.11 -15.30 -0.63
C ALA A 817 47.64 -15.30 -0.49
N PRO A 818 48.33 -14.20 -0.81
CA PRO A 818 49.73 -14.01 -0.47
C PRO A 818 49.94 -13.89 1.05
N SER A 819 51.19 -14.09 1.51
CA SER A 819 51.54 -13.98 2.93
C SER A 819 51.18 -12.61 3.51
N GLY A 820 50.52 -12.58 4.67
CA GLY A 820 50.03 -11.34 5.29
C GLY A 820 48.69 -10.84 4.74
N TRP A 821 48.07 -11.55 3.80
CA TRP A 821 46.76 -11.22 3.26
C TRP A 821 45.78 -12.37 3.49
N ARG A 822 44.48 -12.07 3.36
CA ARG A 822 43.37 -13.01 3.36
C ARG A 822 42.61 -12.82 2.06
N LEU A 823 42.16 -13.93 1.49
CA LEU A 823 41.26 -13.94 0.35
C LEU A 823 39.87 -14.20 0.90
N LEU A 824 38.97 -13.25 0.68
CA LEU A 824 37.59 -13.34 1.14
C LEU A 824 36.72 -13.61 -0.08
N ILE A 825 36.00 -14.71 -0.04
CA ILE A 825 35.11 -15.15 -1.11
C ILE A 825 33.69 -14.99 -0.58
N ALA A 826 32.86 -14.25 -1.31
CA ALA A 826 31.50 -13.95 -0.89
C ALA A 826 30.63 -15.19 -0.75
N ARG A 827 30.76 -16.12 -1.71
CA ARG A 827 30.03 -17.38 -1.74
C ARG A 827 30.93 -18.51 -2.20
N ASN A 828 31.14 -19.48 -1.31
CA ASN A 828 31.97 -20.65 -1.61
C ASN A 828 31.20 -21.69 -2.44
N ASN A 829 29.88 -21.79 -2.29
CA ASN A 829 29.03 -22.65 -3.11
C ASN A 829 28.14 -21.79 -4.01
N ASN A 830 28.06 -22.12 -5.29
CA ASN A 830 27.39 -21.30 -6.30
C ASN A 830 26.56 -22.21 -7.24
N PRO A 831 25.24 -22.31 -7.05
CA PRO A 831 24.37 -22.98 -8.02
C PRO A 831 24.31 -22.16 -9.30
N ILE A 832 24.67 -22.76 -10.45
CA ILE A 832 24.68 -22.08 -11.74
C ILE A 832 23.91 -22.94 -12.76
N PRO A 833 22.80 -22.44 -13.32
CA PRO A 833 22.05 -23.16 -14.34
C PRO A 833 22.91 -23.48 -15.59
N ALA A 834 22.46 -24.45 -16.38
CA ALA A 834 23.13 -24.79 -17.64
C ALA A 834 23.14 -23.58 -18.58
N ASP A 835 24.25 -23.37 -19.29
CA ASP A 835 24.47 -22.28 -20.25
C ASP A 835 24.35 -20.87 -19.64
N LYS A 836 24.45 -20.75 -18.31
CA LYS A 836 24.48 -19.47 -17.58
C LYS A 836 25.84 -19.19 -16.98
N THR A 837 26.07 -17.93 -16.68
CA THR A 837 27.25 -17.46 -15.96
C THR A 837 26.81 -17.02 -14.56
N GLY A 838 27.54 -17.43 -13.53
CA GLY A 838 27.45 -16.87 -12.19
C GLY A 838 28.60 -15.89 -11.91
N GLU A 839 28.38 -14.93 -11.02
CA GLU A 839 29.40 -13.97 -10.59
C GLU A 839 29.57 -14.03 -9.07
N VAL A 840 30.81 -14.08 -8.58
CA VAL A 840 31.12 -14.07 -7.14
C VAL A 840 32.12 -12.97 -6.83
N SER A 841 31.82 -12.13 -5.84
CA SER A 841 32.79 -11.13 -5.37
C SER A 841 33.91 -11.77 -4.56
N VAL A 842 35.12 -11.34 -4.84
CA VAL A 842 36.35 -11.77 -4.16
C VAL A 842 37.15 -10.54 -3.75
N PHE A 843 37.59 -10.51 -2.49
CA PHE A 843 38.31 -9.39 -1.92
C PHE A 843 39.64 -9.85 -1.35
N LEU A 844 40.70 -9.08 -1.62
CA LEU A 844 42.02 -9.33 -1.07
C LEU A 844 42.26 -8.37 0.11
N GLN A 845 42.17 -8.91 1.32
CA GLN A 845 42.26 -8.16 2.56
C GLN A 845 43.67 -8.25 3.16
N PRO A 846 44.37 -7.13 3.42
CA PRO A 846 45.61 -7.14 4.19
C PRO A 846 45.31 -7.35 5.68
N GLN A 847 46.14 -8.11 6.38
CA GLN A 847 46.08 -8.19 7.84
C GLN A 847 46.52 -6.85 8.47
N GLU A 848 46.05 -6.54 9.68
CA GLU A 848 46.39 -5.27 10.37
C GLU A 848 47.91 -5.04 10.50
N SER A 849 48.69 -6.11 10.66
CA SER A 849 50.16 -6.05 10.76
C SER A 849 50.87 -5.94 9.41
N THR A 850 50.15 -5.98 8.29
CA THR A 850 50.73 -6.03 6.95
C THR A 850 51.12 -4.64 6.48
N THR A 851 52.41 -4.45 6.21
CA THR A 851 52.90 -3.22 5.58
C THR A 851 52.50 -3.19 4.11
N LEU A 852 51.75 -2.16 3.70
CA LEU A 852 51.34 -2.00 2.32
C LEU A 852 52.55 -1.74 1.41
N PRO A 853 52.65 -2.45 0.26
CA PRO A 853 53.73 -2.20 -0.69
C PRO A 853 53.54 -0.85 -1.41
N PRO A 854 54.61 -0.26 -1.97
CA PRO A 854 54.52 0.98 -2.73
C PRO A 854 53.50 0.90 -3.89
N PRO A 855 52.79 1.99 -4.23
CA PRO A 855 51.89 2.04 -5.38
C PRO A 855 52.56 1.53 -6.66
N GLY A 856 51.86 0.69 -7.42
CA GLY A 856 52.38 0.03 -8.63
C GLY A 856 53.07 -1.31 -8.39
N THR A 857 53.19 -1.77 -7.15
CA THR A 857 53.70 -3.13 -6.85
C THR A 857 52.64 -4.19 -7.16
N THR A 858 52.99 -5.22 -7.93
CA THR A 858 52.10 -6.35 -8.23
C THR A 858 51.97 -7.29 -7.03
N ILE A 859 50.74 -7.60 -6.64
CA ILE A 859 50.40 -8.60 -5.62
C ILE A 859 49.61 -9.71 -6.31
N SER A 860 50.04 -10.95 -6.17
CA SER A 860 49.38 -12.11 -6.80
C SER A 860 48.55 -12.90 -5.80
N PHE A 861 47.36 -13.31 -6.21
CA PHE A 861 46.49 -14.26 -5.52
C PHE A 861 45.93 -15.25 -6.55
N SER A 862 45.25 -16.30 -6.10
CA SER A 862 44.59 -17.26 -6.99
C SER A 862 43.19 -17.58 -6.49
N VAL A 863 42.29 -17.80 -7.44
CA VAL A 863 40.95 -18.36 -7.25
C VAL A 863 40.85 -19.65 -8.04
N THR A 864 40.08 -20.60 -7.53
CA THR A 864 39.94 -21.93 -8.12
C THR A 864 38.47 -22.31 -8.07
N ALA A 865 37.89 -22.63 -9.23
CA ALA A 865 36.51 -23.07 -9.36
C ALA A 865 36.45 -24.56 -9.68
N ARG A 866 35.57 -25.30 -8.99
CA ARG A 866 35.39 -26.74 -9.15
C ARG A 866 33.91 -27.08 -9.32
N ARG A 867 33.58 -27.90 -10.31
CA ARG A 867 32.23 -28.44 -10.50
C ARG A 867 31.94 -29.54 -9.48
N GLN A 868 30.77 -29.52 -8.83
CA GLN A 868 30.38 -30.56 -7.89
C GLN A 868 29.97 -31.87 -8.58
N ASP A 869 29.31 -31.81 -9.75
CA ASP A 869 28.91 -33.00 -10.53
C ASP A 869 30.10 -33.75 -11.15
N ASN A 870 31.21 -33.06 -11.39
CA ASN A 870 32.47 -33.63 -11.89
C ASN A 870 33.66 -32.97 -11.20
N PRO A 871 34.06 -33.44 -10.00
CA PRO A 871 35.13 -32.82 -9.22
C PRO A 871 36.51 -32.83 -9.89
N SER A 872 36.70 -33.62 -10.96
CA SER A 872 37.93 -33.61 -11.76
C SER A 872 38.00 -32.41 -12.71
N SER A 873 36.87 -31.75 -12.96
CA SER A 873 36.82 -30.48 -13.66
C SER A 873 37.06 -29.34 -12.66
N THR A 874 38.26 -28.76 -12.71
CA THR A 874 38.71 -27.66 -11.86
C THR A 874 39.55 -26.69 -12.70
N LEU A 875 39.33 -25.39 -12.54
CA LEU A 875 40.10 -24.31 -13.15
C LEU A 875 40.80 -23.46 -12.10
#